data_AF-A0A257M2A8-F1
#
_entry.id   AF-A0A257M2A8-F1
#
_cell.length_a   1.000
_cell.length_b   1.000
_cell.length_c   1.000
_cell.angle_alpha   90.00
_cell.angle_beta   90.00
_cell.angle_gamma   90.00
#
_symmetry.space_group_name_H-M   'P 1'
#
loop_
_entity.id
_entity.type
_entity.pdbx_description
1 polymer ?
#
loop_
_entity_poly.entity_id
_entity_poly.type
_entity_poly.pdbx_seq_one_letter_code
_entity_poly.pdbx_strand_id
1 'polypeptide(L)'
;MKPLLLALAFVSPAFAAATDAPVKEAVQFVEKLRDKKVDLAPGRDTALSPATGEDKRKLIEERIARMAGELGSGDLEAGPGKVDGDIAAVLVRQAAGFDPARLRVIAVGLIRKDNRWQPAPVPGSFENTGLGYDAEIVKRLAALEAWMMREQVLDLTALREKTAERLREAISARLKPDDLHESSPEKLMKRLLDACVKRDQATVLGLIGGLETELPKDWSSRVAAVDEGLSATPKNSPWRLLSSPGVIRTVALVHAQTSDHEAALDLAFLDASAGTTKSSGPKIRTLEFHFAKSAEGLWRIDLPEAFFAAPADDENGEEVKPVEDSVLESLPKALRRDYPATPFDSAKEALDTLMKGLRGDSPAALMPLLDLDGESANVRLGVMRLATTWQDLHQSEARTPLLLAFHELGAGAVAAFQMFSAKEADRSDLRLFYFSKLESGWLLTSGLRPADPAPEPMRAIKDWVNERSPEWSKNWESLALSNSPELAAIPAGEPPSEADAKATFERWSAAIKQGDATAAMACTAHLKVDRGPARLLRNLGYELIGAQKSKLSATLLGIIRKGSWCAVSARIGKAGDATATYPLYPLVNTPEGPRILAEIDLFANGTRTRDYLNEAIWGRLNAIGAGEASATLREIYDVHRKNAIADRPPTPAP
;
A
#
# COMPACT_ATOMS: atom_id res chain seq x y z
N MET A 1 -12.44 5.75 -19.98
CA MET A 1 -13.64 4.89 -19.99
C MET A 1 -13.55 3.94 -18.81
N LYS A 2 -14.54 3.96 -17.92
CA LYS A 2 -14.60 3.10 -16.72
C LYS A 2 -14.89 1.65 -17.16
N PRO A 3 -14.23 0.62 -16.59
CA PRO A 3 -14.61 -0.76 -16.88
C PRO A 3 -15.92 -1.07 -16.18
N LEU A 4 -16.88 -1.54 -16.97
CA LEU A 4 -18.21 -1.96 -16.56
C LEU A 4 -18.07 -3.30 -15.81
N LEU A 5 -18.33 -3.29 -14.51
CA LEU A 5 -18.54 -4.51 -13.71
C LEU A 5 -19.83 -5.18 -14.19
N LEU A 6 -19.70 -6.25 -14.97
CA LEU A 6 -20.82 -7.11 -15.34
C LEU A 6 -21.15 -8.00 -14.14
N ALA A 7 -22.17 -7.61 -13.37
CA ALA A 7 -22.82 -8.49 -12.42
C ALA A 7 -23.65 -9.51 -13.20
N LEU A 8 -23.12 -10.71 -13.43
CA LEU A 8 -23.93 -11.84 -13.89
C LEU A 8 -24.77 -12.36 -12.73
N ALA A 9 -26.01 -11.88 -12.67
CA ALA A 9 -27.06 -12.50 -11.88
C ALA A 9 -27.48 -13.81 -12.57
N PHE A 10 -27.00 -14.95 -12.08
CA PHE A 10 -27.58 -16.25 -12.42
C PHE A 10 -28.70 -16.57 -11.41
N VAL A 11 -29.93 -16.33 -11.84
CA VAL A 11 -31.15 -16.80 -11.21
C VAL A 11 -31.29 -18.30 -11.51
N SER A 12 -31.12 -19.15 -10.49
CA SER A 12 -31.66 -20.51 -10.53
C SER A 12 -33.18 -20.44 -10.37
N PRO A 13 -33.99 -21.09 -11.24
CA PRO A 13 -35.43 -21.05 -11.14
C PRO A 13 -35.92 -22.18 -10.22
N ALA A 14 -36.22 -21.85 -8.97
CA ALA A 14 -37.30 -22.43 -8.16
C ALA A 14 -37.17 -21.96 -6.70
N PHE A 15 -37.97 -20.98 -6.29
CA PHE A 15 -38.84 -21.02 -5.11
C PHE A 15 -39.44 -19.62 -4.88
N ALA A 16 -40.76 -19.57 -4.76
CA ALA A 16 -41.58 -18.38 -4.85
C ALA A 16 -41.57 -17.54 -3.55
N ALA A 17 -41.22 -16.25 -3.68
CA ALA A 17 -41.86 -15.03 -3.16
C ALA A 17 -42.39 -14.91 -1.69
N ALA A 18 -42.20 -15.88 -0.80
CA ALA A 18 -42.48 -15.77 0.64
C ALA A 18 -41.23 -16.03 1.52
N THR A 19 -40.06 -16.13 0.89
CA THR A 19 -38.83 -16.71 1.47
C THR A 19 -37.72 -15.69 1.81
N ASP A 20 -37.87 -14.41 1.49
CA ASP A 20 -36.76 -13.44 1.61
C ASP A 20 -36.49 -12.93 3.03
N ALA A 21 -37.53 -12.76 3.86
CA ALA A 21 -37.38 -12.19 5.19
C ALA A 21 -36.50 -13.01 6.17
N PRO A 22 -36.72 -14.34 6.36
CA PRO A 22 -35.87 -15.13 7.25
C PRO A 22 -34.43 -15.26 6.72
N VAL A 23 -34.25 -15.25 5.39
CA VAL A 23 -32.93 -15.30 4.76
C VAL A 23 -32.15 -14.02 5.03
N LYS A 24 -32.78 -12.86 4.86
CA LYS A 24 -32.16 -11.56 5.15
C LYS A 24 -31.72 -11.44 6.61
N GLU A 25 -32.57 -11.84 7.55
CA GLU A 25 -32.23 -11.81 8.98
C GLU A 25 -31.09 -12.77 9.33
N ALA A 26 -31.01 -13.94 8.69
CA ALA A 26 -29.92 -14.88 8.87
C ALA A 26 -28.57 -14.30 8.41
N VAL A 27 -28.53 -13.66 7.24
CA VAL A 27 -27.31 -13.03 6.73
C VAL A 27 -26.87 -11.88 7.64
N GLN A 28 -27.80 -11.00 8.03
CA GLN A 28 -27.51 -9.88 8.94
C GLN A 28 -27.01 -10.34 10.32
N PHE A 29 -27.53 -11.46 10.82
CA PHE A 29 -27.05 -12.07 12.05
C PHE A 29 -25.59 -12.54 11.92
N VAL A 30 -25.25 -13.22 10.82
CA VAL A 30 -23.88 -13.68 10.58
C VAL A 30 -22.93 -12.50 10.36
N GLU A 31 -23.38 -11.40 9.75
CA GLU A 31 -22.62 -10.14 9.67
C GLU A 31 -22.33 -9.56 11.06
N LYS A 32 -23.33 -9.46 11.94
CA LYS A 32 -23.15 -9.01 13.32
C LYS A 32 -22.24 -9.94 14.12
N LEU A 33 -22.30 -11.25 13.86
CA LEU A 33 -21.44 -12.25 14.47
C LEU A 33 -19.98 -12.02 14.06
N ARG A 34 -19.71 -11.88 12.75
CA ARG A 34 -18.39 -11.54 12.20
C ARG A 34 -17.82 -10.27 12.82
N ASP A 35 -18.67 -9.26 13.01
CA ASP A 35 -18.30 -7.97 13.58
C ASP A 35 -18.15 -7.98 15.11
N LYS A 36 -18.46 -9.10 15.79
CA LYS A 36 -18.50 -9.21 17.26
C LYS A 36 -19.46 -8.21 17.92
N LYS A 37 -20.63 -7.97 17.29
CA LYS A 37 -21.64 -6.98 17.72
C LYS A 37 -23.00 -7.59 18.07
N VAL A 38 -23.09 -8.90 18.25
CA VAL A 38 -24.36 -9.56 18.59
C VAL A 38 -24.79 -9.22 20.02
N ASP A 39 -26.00 -8.66 20.18
CA ASP A 39 -26.63 -8.41 21.48
C ASP A 39 -27.53 -9.59 21.91
N LEU A 40 -27.09 -10.31 22.94
CA LEU A 40 -27.81 -11.44 23.53
C LEU A 40 -28.83 -11.04 24.62
N ALA A 41 -29.12 -9.77 24.84
CA ALA A 41 -30.23 -9.40 25.71
C ALA A 41 -31.57 -9.96 25.13
N PRO A 42 -32.46 -10.52 25.98
CA PRO A 42 -33.68 -11.16 25.50
C PRO A 42 -34.51 -10.26 24.56
N GLY A 43 -34.82 -10.77 23.37
CA GLY A 43 -35.63 -10.07 22.37
C GLY A 43 -34.91 -8.98 21.55
N ARG A 44 -33.58 -8.85 21.68
CA ARG A 44 -32.74 -7.97 20.84
C ARG A 44 -32.36 -8.65 19.53
N ASP A 45 -31.09 -9.03 19.35
CA ASP A 45 -30.58 -9.60 18.10
C ASP A 45 -30.89 -11.09 17.94
N THR A 46 -31.31 -11.76 19.01
CA THR A 46 -31.63 -13.19 19.01
C THR A 46 -32.94 -13.47 19.75
N ALA A 47 -33.51 -14.64 19.48
CA ALA A 47 -34.71 -15.16 20.13
C ALA A 47 -34.44 -15.76 21.54
N LEU A 48 -33.35 -15.36 22.21
CA LEU A 48 -32.94 -15.89 23.52
C LEU A 48 -34.09 -15.78 24.54
N SER A 49 -34.36 -16.89 25.22
CA SER A 49 -35.39 -16.97 26.24
C SER A 49 -35.02 -16.09 27.45
N PRO A 50 -35.95 -15.30 28.00
CA PRO A 50 -35.76 -14.62 29.28
C PRO A 50 -35.45 -15.57 30.45
N ALA A 51 -35.83 -16.85 30.32
CA ALA A 51 -35.57 -17.89 31.32
C ALA A 51 -34.14 -18.47 31.25
N THR A 52 -33.31 -18.05 30.28
CA THR A 52 -31.93 -18.52 30.19
C THR A 52 -31.06 -17.85 31.26
N GLY A 53 -30.54 -18.65 32.19
CA GLY A 53 -29.65 -18.21 33.26
C GLY A 53 -28.32 -17.65 32.77
N GLU A 54 -27.65 -16.88 33.63
CA GLU A 54 -26.42 -16.14 33.32
C GLU A 54 -25.27 -17.05 32.87
N ASP A 55 -25.04 -18.17 33.56
CA ASP A 55 -24.00 -19.15 33.20
C ASP A 55 -24.18 -19.69 31.77
N LYS A 56 -25.43 -19.99 31.39
CA LYS A 56 -25.74 -20.51 30.06
C LYS A 56 -25.61 -19.42 29.00
N ARG A 57 -25.96 -18.17 29.32
CA ARG A 57 -25.73 -17.03 28.42
C ARG A 57 -24.24 -16.85 28.12
N LYS A 58 -23.39 -16.91 29.13
CA LYS A 58 -21.93 -16.81 28.96
C LYS A 58 -21.37 -17.89 28.04
N LEU A 59 -21.85 -19.13 28.16
CA LEU A 59 -21.46 -20.22 27.25
C LEU A 59 -21.88 -19.97 25.79
N ILE A 60 -23.03 -19.33 25.58
CA ILE A 60 -23.48 -18.92 24.24
C ILE A 60 -22.58 -17.81 23.69
N GLU A 61 -22.22 -16.82 24.50
CA GLU A 61 -21.28 -15.75 24.14
C GLU A 61 -19.92 -16.31 23.73
N GLU A 62 -19.34 -17.22 24.51
CA GLU A 62 -18.06 -17.86 24.20
C GLU A 62 -18.11 -18.65 22.87
N ARG A 63 -19.24 -19.31 22.59
CA ARG A 63 -19.45 -20.03 21.33
C ARG A 63 -19.57 -19.09 20.13
N ILE A 64 -20.32 -18.00 20.27
CA ILE A 64 -20.44 -16.95 19.24
C ILE A 64 -19.08 -16.29 19.00
N ALA A 65 -18.33 -15.97 20.05
CA ALA A 65 -17.01 -15.37 19.96
C ALA A 65 -16.00 -16.28 19.24
N ARG A 66 -16.04 -17.60 19.50
CA ARG A 66 -15.23 -18.59 18.78
C ARG A 66 -15.56 -18.62 17.30
N MET A 67 -16.85 -18.71 16.96
CA MET A 67 -17.31 -18.71 15.57
C MET A 67 -16.95 -17.40 14.84
N ALA A 68 -17.01 -16.26 15.54
CA ALA A 68 -16.59 -14.97 15.00
C ALA A 68 -15.09 -14.94 14.67
N GLY A 69 -14.26 -15.64 15.44
CA GLY A 69 -12.83 -15.79 15.16
C GLY A 69 -12.54 -16.70 13.96
N GLU A 70 -13.44 -17.63 13.64
CA GLU A 70 -13.33 -18.55 12.51
C GLU A 70 -13.88 -17.97 11.20
N LEU A 71 -14.69 -16.91 11.29
CA LEU A 71 -15.25 -16.19 10.16
C LEU A 71 -14.20 -15.29 9.51
N GLY A 72 -13.98 -15.49 8.21
CA GLY A 72 -13.08 -14.64 7.43
C GLY A 72 -13.72 -13.31 7.01
N SER A 73 -12.99 -12.54 6.20
CA SER A 73 -13.47 -11.30 5.57
C SER A 73 -14.26 -11.51 4.28
N GLY A 74 -14.53 -12.77 3.90
CA GLY A 74 -15.25 -13.11 2.66
C GLY A 74 -16.69 -12.63 2.63
N ASP A 75 -17.22 -12.50 1.41
CA ASP A 75 -18.62 -12.17 1.16
C ASP A 75 -19.52 -13.28 1.72
N LEU A 76 -20.67 -12.84 2.25
CA LEU A 76 -21.70 -13.72 2.77
C LEU A 76 -22.83 -13.82 1.76
N GLU A 77 -23.20 -15.04 1.41
CA GLU A 77 -24.27 -15.33 0.46
C GLU A 77 -25.35 -16.19 1.11
N ALA A 78 -26.59 -16.01 0.68
CA ALA A 78 -27.69 -16.86 1.10
C ALA A 78 -27.53 -18.28 0.51
N GLY A 79 -27.62 -19.28 1.38
CA GLY A 79 -27.76 -20.69 1.03
C GLY A 79 -29.22 -21.16 1.07
N PRO A 80 -29.46 -22.48 1.00
CA PRO A 80 -30.78 -23.06 1.12
C PRO A 80 -31.49 -22.66 2.41
N GLY A 81 -32.80 -22.45 2.33
CA GLY A 81 -33.65 -22.15 3.48
C GLY A 81 -34.90 -23.01 3.50
N LYS A 82 -35.36 -23.37 4.69
CA LYS A 82 -36.61 -24.11 4.92
C LYS A 82 -37.45 -23.41 5.98
N VAL A 83 -38.66 -23.04 5.61
CA VAL A 83 -39.65 -22.42 6.51
C VAL A 83 -40.72 -23.46 6.86
N ASP A 84 -41.02 -23.58 8.14
CA ASP A 84 -42.10 -24.40 8.69
C ASP A 84 -42.92 -23.49 9.62
N GLY A 85 -43.98 -22.86 9.08
CA GLY A 85 -44.87 -21.99 9.85
C GLY A 85 -44.16 -20.78 10.48
N ASP A 86 -44.01 -20.82 11.80
CA ASP A 86 -43.39 -19.81 12.66
C ASP A 86 -41.90 -20.05 12.96
N ILE A 87 -41.32 -21.10 12.39
CA ILE A 87 -39.89 -21.42 12.51
C ILE A 87 -39.26 -21.56 11.13
N ALA A 88 -37.98 -21.25 11.02
CA ALA A 88 -37.21 -21.37 9.79
C ALA A 88 -35.78 -21.82 10.08
N ALA A 89 -35.17 -22.43 9.09
CA ALA A 89 -33.77 -22.80 9.10
C ALA A 89 -33.14 -22.29 7.80
N VAL A 90 -32.03 -21.56 7.90
CA VAL A 90 -31.35 -20.94 6.76
C VAL A 90 -29.86 -21.25 6.83
N LEU A 91 -29.27 -21.60 5.70
CA LEU A 91 -27.82 -21.69 5.55
C LEU A 91 -27.28 -20.36 5.01
N VAL A 92 -26.15 -19.92 5.55
CA VAL A 92 -25.39 -18.75 5.09
C VAL A 92 -24.02 -19.24 4.65
N ARG A 93 -23.67 -18.98 3.39
CA ARG A 93 -22.40 -19.37 2.78
C ARG A 93 -21.39 -18.24 2.97
N GLN A 94 -20.16 -18.60 3.25
CA GLN A 94 -19.01 -17.71 3.16
C GLN A 94 -18.04 -18.29 2.14
N ALA A 95 -17.69 -17.50 1.14
CA ALA A 95 -16.63 -17.82 0.20
C ALA A 95 -15.66 -16.63 0.07
N ALA A 96 -14.37 -16.89 0.25
CA ALA A 96 -13.30 -15.93 0.01
C ALA A 96 -12.23 -16.61 -0.86
N GLY A 97 -11.94 -16.05 -2.03
CA GLY A 97 -10.91 -16.58 -2.93
C GLY A 97 -11.22 -17.97 -3.47
N PHE A 98 -10.17 -18.74 -3.73
CA PHE A 98 -10.24 -20.10 -4.27
C PHE A 98 -9.91 -21.21 -3.26
N ASP A 99 -9.46 -20.85 -2.05
CA ASP A 99 -9.07 -21.82 -1.03
C ASP A 99 -10.28 -22.58 -0.44
N PRO A 100 -10.40 -23.91 -0.67
CA PRO A 100 -11.49 -24.70 -0.12
C PRO A 100 -11.51 -24.74 1.41
N ALA A 101 -10.37 -24.50 2.08
CA ALA A 101 -10.27 -24.45 3.53
C ALA A 101 -10.88 -23.18 4.14
N ARG A 102 -11.18 -22.16 3.32
CA ARG A 102 -11.85 -20.92 3.76
C ARG A 102 -13.36 -20.90 3.50
N LEU A 103 -13.89 -21.91 2.81
CA LEU A 103 -15.32 -22.06 2.60
C LEU A 103 -16.01 -22.41 3.92
N ARG A 104 -17.10 -21.71 4.24
CA ARG A 104 -17.94 -22.02 5.40
C ARG A 104 -19.40 -22.03 4.98
N VAL A 105 -20.17 -22.91 5.62
CA VAL A 105 -21.64 -22.90 5.56
C VAL A 105 -22.12 -22.86 7.00
N ILE A 106 -22.87 -21.82 7.36
CA ILE A 106 -23.33 -21.55 8.72
C ILE A 106 -24.83 -21.76 8.75
N ALA A 107 -25.28 -22.65 9.62
CA ALA A 107 -26.69 -22.89 9.85
C ALA A 107 -27.26 -21.91 10.88
N VAL A 108 -28.40 -21.29 10.55
CA VAL A 108 -29.10 -20.34 11.41
C VAL A 108 -30.55 -20.78 11.53
N GLY A 109 -30.98 -21.13 12.75
CA GLY A 109 -32.40 -21.28 13.06
C GLY A 109 -33.02 -19.90 13.28
N LEU A 110 -34.26 -19.69 12.86
CA LEU A 110 -35.01 -18.46 13.11
C LEU A 110 -36.41 -18.79 13.62
N ILE A 111 -36.94 -17.90 14.45
CA ILE A 111 -38.29 -17.99 15.01
C ILE A 111 -39.02 -16.70 14.73
N ARG A 112 -40.30 -16.80 14.38
CA ARG A 112 -41.17 -15.66 14.20
C ARG A 112 -41.84 -15.30 15.53
N LYS A 113 -41.39 -14.21 16.16
CA LYS A 113 -42.00 -13.60 17.36
C LYS A 113 -42.46 -12.18 17.02
N ASP A 114 -43.66 -11.79 17.42
CA ASP A 114 -44.24 -10.46 17.17
C ASP A 114 -44.12 -9.99 15.70
N ASN A 115 -44.43 -10.91 14.78
CA ASN A 115 -44.35 -10.71 13.33
C ASN A 115 -42.94 -10.36 12.79
N ARG A 116 -41.88 -10.67 13.55
CA ARG A 116 -40.46 -10.50 13.17
C ARG A 116 -39.72 -11.82 13.27
N TRP A 117 -38.83 -12.08 12.32
CA TRP A 117 -37.92 -13.23 12.37
C TRP A 117 -36.74 -12.88 13.28
N GLN A 118 -36.45 -13.75 14.24
CA GLN A 118 -35.32 -13.60 15.16
C GLN A 118 -34.44 -14.86 15.10
N PRO A 119 -33.12 -14.72 14.89
CA PRO A 119 -32.18 -15.82 14.94
C PRO A 119 -32.20 -16.53 16.30
N ALA A 120 -32.08 -17.84 16.30
CA ALA A 120 -31.81 -18.61 17.50
C ALA A 120 -30.42 -18.21 18.05
N PRO A 121 -30.25 -18.18 19.39
CA PRO A 121 -29.02 -17.71 20.01
C PRO A 121 -27.83 -18.66 19.78
N VAL A 122 -28.09 -19.92 19.42
CA VAL A 122 -27.05 -20.91 19.13
C VAL A 122 -27.09 -21.25 17.63
N PRO A 123 -26.03 -20.96 16.86
CA PRO A 123 -25.97 -21.35 15.45
C PRO A 123 -26.16 -22.86 15.26
N GLY A 124 -27.00 -23.22 14.29
CA GLY A 124 -27.36 -24.60 13.97
C GLY A 124 -28.34 -25.28 14.94
N SER A 125 -28.89 -24.56 15.93
CA SER A 125 -29.83 -25.13 16.89
C SER A 125 -30.90 -24.11 17.34
N PHE A 126 -32.05 -24.61 17.79
CA PHE A 126 -33.09 -23.82 18.44
C PHE A 126 -32.99 -23.83 19.98
N GLU A 127 -31.86 -24.30 20.53
CA GLU A 127 -31.62 -24.32 21.97
C GLU A 127 -31.77 -22.91 22.59
N ASN A 128 -32.34 -22.84 23.79
CA ASN A 128 -32.52 -21.59 24.55
C ASN A 128 -33.44 -20.54 23.91
N THR A 129 -34.30 -20.93 22.98
CA THR A 129 -35.29 -20.04 22.34
C THR A 129 -36.64 -19.93 23.06
N GLY A 130 -36.89 -20.87 24.00
CA GLY A 130 -38.12 -20.96 24.78
C GLY A 130 -39.25 -21.80 24.17
N LEU A 131 -39.04 -22.41 23.00
CA LEU A 131 -40.06 -23.20 22.27
C LEU A 131 -40.16 -24.69 22.68
N GLY A 132 -39.43 -25.13 23.72
CA GLY A 132 -39.21 -26.55 24.03
C GLY A 132 -40.27 -27.27 24.89
N TYR A 133 -41.45 -26.69 25.11
CA TYR A 133 -42.45 -27.25 26.04
C TYR A 133 -43.58 -28.04 25.37
N ASP A 134 -43.78 -27.88 24.07
CA ASP A 134 -44.82 -28.58 23.29
C ASP A 134 -44.20 -29.70 22.43
N ALA A 135 -44.76 -30.91 22.52
CA ALA A 135 -44.23 -32.10 21.85
C ALA A 135 -44.27 -32.00 20.31
N GLU A 136 -45.28 -31.32 19.75
CA GLU A 136 -45.42 -31.10 18.30
C GLU A 136 -44.37 -30.09 17.82
N ILE A 137 -44.15 -29.01 18.56
CA ILE A 137 -43.10 -28.01 18.26
C ILE A 137 -41.71 -28.64 18.37
N VAL A 138 -41.44 -29.41 19.42
CA VAL A 138 -40.15 -30.12 19.59
C VAL A 138 -39.85 -31.03 18.39
N LYS A 139 -40.86 -31.73 17.86
CA LYS A 139 -40.70 -32.57 16.67
C LYS A 139 -40.37 -31.75 15.41
N ARG A 140 -41.01 -30.59 15.23
CA ARG A 140 -40.73 -29.67 14.12
C ARG A 140 -39.33 -29.05 14.22
N LEU A 141 -38.90 -28.61 15.41
CA LEU A 141 -37.56 -28.10 15.67
C LEU A 141 -36.49 -29.16 15.37
N ALA A 142 -36.64 -30.37 15.90
CA ALA A 142 -35.72 -31.48 15.66
C ALA A 142 -35.62 -31.84 14.16
N ALA A 143 -36.74 -31.75 13.42
CA ALA A 143 -36.75 -31.97 11.98
C ALA A 143 -35.97 -30.88 11.22
N LEU A 144 -36.04 -29.61 11.66
CA LEU A 144 -35.25 -28.51 11.08
C LEU A 144 -33.76 -28.58 11.47
N GLU A 145 -33.41 -28.96 12.70
CA GLU A 145 -32.01 -29.17 13.11
C GLU A 145 -31.37 -30.32 12.33
N ALA A 146 -32.07 -31.45 12.20
CA ALA A 146 -31.63 -32.56 11.38
C ALA A 146 -31.50 -32.19 9.90
N TRP A 147 -32.37 -31.30 9.40
CA TRP A 147 -32.27 -30.74 8.06
C TRP A 147 -31.02 -29.85 7.92
N MET A 148 -30.81 -28.90 8.84
CA MET A 148 -29.64 -28.02 8.83
C MET A 148 -28.32 -28.80 8.81
N MET A 149 -28.18 -29.82 9.67
CA MET A 149 -26.95 -30.62 9.72
C MET A 149 -26.69 -31.36 8.41
N ARG A 150 -27.72 -31.95 7.79
CA ARG A 150 -27.56 -32.65 6.51
C ARG A 150 -27.26 -31.68 5.37
N GLU A 151 -28.05 -30.62 5.25
CA GLU A 151 -27.88 -29.64 4.18
C GLU A 151 -26.58 -28.89 4.31
N GLN A 152 -26.08 -28.61 5.52
CA GLN A 152 -24.78 -27.96 5.70
C GLN A 152 -23.64 -28.77 5.06
N VAL A 153 -23.67 -30.10 5.18
CA VAL A 153 -22.66 -30.99 4.57
C VAL A 153 -22.83 -31.06 3.05
N LEU A 154 -24.07 -31.17 2.56
CA LEU A 154 -24.38 -31.20 1.13
C LEU A 154 -23.99 -29.88 0.46
N ASP A 155 -24.37 -28.76 1.07
CA ASP A 155 -24.11 -27.42 0.55
C ASP A 155 -22.62 -27.08 0.57
N LEU A 156 -21.89 -27.48 1.62
CA LEU A 156 -20.43 -27.30 1.66
C LEU A 156 -19.73 -28.14 0.58
N THR A 157 -20.20 -29.36 0.32
CA THR A 157 -19.68 -30.20 -0.77
C THR A 157 -19.94 -29.56 -2.12
N ALA A 158 -21.17 -29.12 -2.38
CA ALA A 158 -21.54 -28.43 -3.61
C ALA A 158 -20.76 -27.12 -3.79
N LEU A 159 -20.51 -26.38 -2.70
CA LEU A 159 -19.73 -25.15 -2.74
C LEU A 159 -18.26 -25.42 -3.07
N ARG A 160 -17.68 -26.54 -2.60
CA ARG A 160 -16.33 -26.98 -2.96
C ARG A 160 -16.23 -27.33 -4.43
N GLU A 161 -17.17 -28.13 -4.95
CA GLU A 161 -17.24 -28.50 -6.36
C GLU A 161 -17.35 -27.26 -7.25
N LYS A 162 -18.30 -26.37 -6.93
CA LYS A 162 -18.49 -25.09 -7.65
C LYS A 162 -17.24 -24.20 -7.59
N THR A 163 -16.55 -24.16 -6.45
CA THR A 163 -15.32 -23.37 -6.30
C THR A 163 -14.19 -23.95 -7.15
N ALA A 164 -14.06 -25.27 -7.21
CA ALA A 164 -13.09 -25.96 -8.05
C ALA A 164 -13.37 -25.76 -9.54
N GLU A 165 -14.64 -25.84 -9.98
CA GLU A 165 -15.06 -25.52 -11.34
C GLU A 165 -14.72 -24.08 -11.70
N ARG A 166 -15.11 -23.11 -10.84
CA ARG A 166 -14.81 -21.69 -11.02
C ARG A 166 -13.31 -21.43 -11.10
N LEU A 167 -12.51 -22.13 -10.28
CA LEU A 167 -11.06 -22.04 -10.35
C LEU A 167 -10.54 -22.55 -11.69
N ARG A 168 -10.99 -23.73 -12.15
CA ARG A 168 -10.58 -24.30 -13.43
C ARG A 168 -10.97 -23.41 -14.61
N GLU A 169 -12.16 -22.83 -14.60
CA GLU A 169 -12.60 -21.83 -15.59
C GLU A 169 -11.73 -20.58 -15.55
N ALA A 170 -11.44 -20.03 -14.37
CA ALA A 170 -10.61 -18.85 -14.21
C ALA A 170 -9.18 -19.09 -14.72
N ILE A 171 -8.60 -20.27 -14.44
CA ILE A 171 -7.29 -20.66 -14.96
C ILE A 171 -7.35 -20.78 -16.49
N SER A 172 -8.32 -21.51 -17.02
CA SER A 172 -8.45 -21.77 -18.47
C SER A 172 -8.71 -20.50 -19.28
N ALA A 173 -9.32 -19.48 -18.67
CA ALA A 173 -9.50 -18.16 -19.27
C ALA A 173 -8.18 -17.36 -19.38
N ARG A 174 -7.15 -17.71 -18.60
CA ARG A 174 -5.87 -16.98 -18.51
C ARG A 174 -4.68 -17.73 -19.11
N LEU A 175 -4.70 -19.05 -19.10
CA LEU A 175 -3.67 -19.93 -19.65
C LEU A 175 -4.30 -21.06 -20.44
N LYS A 176 -3.68 -21.39 -21.57
CA LYS A 176 -4.02 -22.58 -22.36
C LYS A 176 -2.97 -23.67 -22.14
N PRO A 177 -3.33 -24.96 -22.27
CA PRO A 177 -2.36 -26.07 -22.19
C PRO A 177 -1.17 -25.89 -23.16
N ASP A 178 -1.43 -25.46 -24.39
CA ASP A 178 -0.37 -25.22 -25.39
C ASP A 178 0.66 -24.17 -24.92
N ASP A 179 0.22 -23.16 -24.15
CA ASP A 179 1.12 -22.15 -23.59
C ASP A 179 2.17 -22.78 -22.66
N LEU A 180 1.79 -23.85 -21.93
CA LEU A 180 2.67 -24.58 -21.01
C LEU A 180 3.50 -25.64 -21.74
N HIS A 181 2.95 -26.26 -22.79
CA HIS A 181 3.64 -27.28 -23.56
C HIS A 181 4.79 -26.70 -24.40
N GLU A 182 4.55 -25.58 -25.09
CA GLU A 182 5.51 -24.98 -26.04
C GLU A 182 6.47 -23.96 -25.40
N SER A 183 6.24 -23.57 -24.15
CA SER A 183 7.09 -22.59 -23.46
C SER A 183 8.40 -23.19 -22.95
N SER A 184 9.37 -22.30 -22.70
CA SER A 184 10.57 -22.61 -21.93
C SER A 184 10.36 -22.25 -20.45
N PRO A 185 11.09 -22.92 -19.53
CA PRO A 185 11.09 -22.57 -18.11
C PRO A 185 11.33 -21.07 -17.85
N GLU A 186 12.23 -20.42 -18.59
CA GLU A 186 12.49 -18.98 -18.44
C GLU A 186 11.25 -18.13 -18.75
N LYS A 187 10.52 -18.44 -19.84
CA LYS A 187 9.29 -17.72 -20.21
C LYS A 187 8.20 -17.92 -19.16
N LEU A 188 8.05 -19.14 -18.65
CA LEU A 188 7.07 -19.46 -17.61
C LEU A 188 7.41 -18.76 -16.30
N MET A 189 8.69 -18.69 -15.93
CA MET A 189 9.13 -17.95 -14.75
C MET A 189 8.82 -16.45 -14.87
N LYS A 190 9.10 -15.83 -16.02
CA LYS A 190 8.74 -14.43 -16.28
C LYS A 190 7.22 -14.22 -16.14
N ARG A 191 6.41 -15.13 -16.68
CA ARG A 191 4.94 -15.10 -16.54
C ARG A 191 4.49 -15.26 -15.08
N LEU A 192 5.16 -16.11 -14.29
CA LEU A 192 4.90 -16.26 -12.85
C LEU A 192 5.17 -14.96 -12.09
N LEU A 193 6.33 -14.33 -12.32
CA LEU A 193 6.71 -13.08 -11.65
C LEU A 193 5.70 -11.96 -11.97
N ASP A 194 5.30 -11.82 -13.23
CA ASP A 194 4.29 -10.85 -13.66
C ASP A 194 2.93 -11.10 -13.00
N ALA A 195 2.52 -12.37 -12.90
CA ALA A 195 1.27 -12.76 -12.26
C ALA A 195 1.29 -12.45 -10.76
N CYS A 196 2.39 -12.73 -10.08
CA CYS A 196 2.57 -12.41 -8.66
C CYS A 196 2.52 -10.89 -8.40
N VAL A 197 3.17 -10.06 -9.23
CA VAL A 197 3.11 -8.59 -9.11
C VAL A 197 1.69 -8.07 -9.34
N LYS A 198 0.96 -8.64 -10.31
CA LYS A 198 -0.45 -8.28 -10.60
C LYS A 198 -1.44 -8.91 -9.63
N ARG A 199 -0.99 -9.77 -8.71
CA ARG A 199 -1.82 -10.60 -7.82
C ARG A 199 -2.86 -11.44 -8.58
N ASP A 200 -2.49 -11.92 -9.76
CA ASP A 200 -3.33 -12.78 -10.60
C ASP A 200 -3.23 -14.24 -10.13
N GLN A 201 -4.02 -14.57 -9.11
CA GLN A 201 -4.04 -15.92 -8.51
C GLN A 201 -4.30 -17.02 -9.55
N ALA A 202 -5.23 -16.81 -10.49
CA ALA A 202 -5.57 -17.81 -11.50
C ALA A 202 -4.37 -18.14 -12.40
N THR A 203 -3.61 -17.11 -12.81
CA THR A 203 -2.41 -17.34 -13.63
C THR A 203 -1.33 -18.10 -12.84
N VAL A 204 -1.11 -17.74 -11.57
CA VAL A 204 -0.16 -18.46 -10.70
C VAL A 204 -0.57 -19.92 -10.52
N LEU A 205 -1.84 -20.17 -10.21
CA LEU A 205 -2.38 -21.52 -10.00
C LEU A 205 -2.28 -22.39 -11.26
N GLY A 206 -2.49 -21.82 -12.44
CA GLY A 206 -2.27 -22.54 -13.69
C GLY A 206 -0.81 -22.93 -13.93
N LEU A 207 0.14 -22.04 -13.65
CA LEU A 207 1.58 -22.27 -13.81
C LEU A 207 2.14 -23.34 -12.84
N ILE A 208 1.49 -23.54 -11.69
CA ILE A 208 1.89 -24.53 -10.68
C ILE A 208 1.09 -25.85 -10.75
N GLY A 209 0.40 -26.11 -11.87
CA GLY A 209 -0.20 -27.42 -12.18
C GLY A 209 -1.72 -27.45 -12.36
N GLY A 210 -2.40 -26.31 -12.26
CA GLY A 210 -3.88 -26.26 -12.28
C GLY A 210 -4.56 -26.58 -13.62
N LEU A 211 -3.79 -26.81 -14.69
CA LEU A 211 -4.30 -27.24 -16.00
C LEU A 211 -4.11 -28.74 -16.27
N GLU A 212 -3.38 -29.46 -15.41
CA GLU A 212 -3.17 -30.90 -15.57
C GLU A 212 -4.49 -31.67 -15.41
N THR A 213 -4.67 -32.77 -16.14
CA THR A 213 -5.83 -33.66 -15.95
C THR A 213 -5.78 -34.32 -14.57
N GLU A 214 -4.62 -34.85 -14.18
CA GLU A 214 -4.36 -35.30 -12.81
C GLU A 214 -3.65 -34.18 -12.05
N LEU A 215 -4.34 -33.57 -11.09
CA LEU A 215 -3.79 -32.47 -10.30
C LEU A 215 -2.62 -32.95 -9.41
N PRO A 216 -1.66 -32.07 -9.08
CA PRO A 216 -0.61 -32.38 -8.12
C PRO A 216 -1.17 -32.91 -6.79
N LYS A 217 -0.49 -33.87 -6.17
CA LYS A 217 -0.94 -34.49 -4.90
C LYS A 217 -1.10 -33.47 -3.77
N ASP A 218 -0.33 -32.39 -3.82
CA ASP A 218 -0.31 -31.27 -2.88
C ASP A 218 -1.16 -30.07 -3.35
N TRP A 219 -2.06 -30.26 -4.32
CA TRP A 219 -2.83 -29.17 -4.94
C TRP A 219 -3.55 -28.28 -3.93
N SER A 220 -4.20 -28.86 -2.92
CA SER A 220 -4.88 -28.07 -1.87
C SER A 220 -3.93 -27.12 -1.14
N SER A 221 -2.71 -27.59 -0.83
CA SER A 221 -1.68 -26.79 -0.17
C SER A 221 -1.18 -25.67 -1.08
N ARG A 222 -1.07 -25.92 -2.40
CA ARG A 222 -0.73 -24.92 -3.40
C ARG A 222 -1.78 -23.82 -3.50
N VAL A 223 -3.07 -24.17 -3.51
CA VAL A 223 -4.17 -23.19 -3.52
C VAL A 223 -4.12 -22.31 -2.28
N ALA A 224 -3.98 -22.92 -1.10
CA ALA A 224 -3.90 -22.18 0.16
C ALA A 224 -2.69 -21.23 0.21
N ALA A 225 -1.51 -21.70 -0.20
CA ALA A 225 -0.28 -20.91 -0.22
C ALA A 225 -0.39 -19.69 -1.15
N VAL A 226 -0.95 -19.85 -2.36
CA VAL A 226 -1.16 -18.74 -3.30
C VAL A 226 -2.19 -17.75 -2.76
N ASP A 227 -3.28 -18.24 -2.17
CA ASP A 227 -4.32 -17.37 -1.62
C ASP A 227 -3.78 -16.52 -0.47
N GLU A 228 -3.06 -17.13 0.46
CA GLU A 228 -2.45 -16.44 1.59
C GLU A 228 -1.33 -15.47 1.14
N GLY A 229 -0.42 -15.95 0.30
CA GLY A 229 0.76 -15.21 -0.15
C GLY A 229 0.41 -13.93 -0.93
N LEU A 230 -0.62 -13.97 -1.76
CA LEU A 230 -1.01 -12.84 -2.63
C LEU A 230 -2.07 -11.91 -2.01
N SER A 231 -2.79 -12.34 -0.96
CA SER A 231 -3.82 -11.53 -0.30
C SER A 231 -3.23 -10.44 0.59
N ALA A 232 -2.25 -10.77 1.45
CA ALA A 232 -1.74 -9.86 2.48
C ALA A 232 -0.24 -9.52 2.38
N THR A 233 0.50 -10.12 1.43
CA THR A 233 1.97 -10.03 1.25
C THR A 233 2.70 -9.89 2.60
N PRO A 234 2.80 -10.99 3.39
CA PRO A 234 3.46 -10.94 4.69
C PRO A 234 4.90 -10.44 4.55
N LYS A 235 5.35 -9.58 5.49
CA LYS A 235 6.66 -8.92 5.40
C LYS A 235 7.84 -9.90 5.37
N ASN A 236 7.68 -11.08 5.99
CA ASN A 236 8.70 -12.11 6.15
C ASN A 236 8.34 -13.42 5.42
N SER A 237 7.68 -13.32 4.27
CA SER A 237 7.34 -14.48 3.45
C SER A 237 8.10 -14.45 2.11
N PRO A 238 8.53 -15.60 1.56
CA PRO A 238 9.12 -15.66 0.22
C PRO A 238 8.18 -15.13 -0.87
N TRP A 239 6.86 -15.16 -0.64
CA TRP A 239 5.85 -14.51 -1.49
C TRP A 239 6.09 -13.02 -1.70
N ARG A 240 6.72 -12.33 -0.73
CA ARG A 240 7.10 -10.93 -0.85
C ARG A 240 8.13 -10.71 -1.96
N LEU A 241 9.10 -11.61 -2.10
CA LEU A 241 10.11 -11.52 -3.16
C LEU A 241 9.46 -11.58 -4.55
N LEU A 242 8.35 -12.32 -4.69
CA LEU A 242 7.63 -12.44 -5.95
C LEU A 242 6.62 -11.30 -6.21
N SER A 243 6.03 -10.69 -5.17
CA SER A 243 4.90 -9.75 -5.34
C SER A 243 5.16 -8.29 -4.93
N SER A 244 6.14 -8.01 -4.07
CA SER A 244 6.38 -6.64 -3.55
C SER A 244 6.95 -5.68 -4.60
N PRO A 245 6.40 -4.48 -4.79
CA PRO A 245 6.94 -3.50 -5.74
C PRO A 245 8.35 -3.00 -5.35
N GLY A 246 8.75 -3.10 -4.08
CA GLY A 246 10.07 -2.72 -3.57
C GLY A 246 11.19 -3.73 -3.83
N VAL A 247 10.93 -4.79 -4.60
CA VAL A 247 11.92 -5.82 -4.94
C VAL A 247 12.22 -5.76 -6.44
N ILE A 248 13.49 -5.67 -6.81
CA ILE A 248 13.95 -5.83 -8.20
C ILE A 248 14.16 -7.32 -8.44
N ARG A 249 13.59 -7.82 -9.54
CA ARG A 249 13.57 -9.24 -9.89
C ARG A 249 14.30 -9.45 -11.19
N THR A 250 15.16 -10.46 -11.24
CA THR A 250 15.76 -10.92 -12.49
C THR A 250 16.10 -12.40 -12.42
N VAL A 251 16.01 -13.08 -13.56
CA VAL A 251 16.42 -14.49 -13.67
C VAL A 251 17.92 -14.51 -13.89
N ALA A 252 18.69 -14.73 -12.83
CA ALA A 252 20.14 -14.54 -12.86
C ALA A 252 20.89 -15.72 -13.47
N LEU A 253 20.41 -16.95 -13.28
CA LEU A 253 21.03 -18.13 -13.85
C LEU A 253 19.98 -19.17 -14.24
N VAL A 254 20.15 -19.77 -15.41
CA VAL A 254 19.40 -20.94 -15.85
C VAL A 254 20.32 -22.12 -15.63
N HIS A 255 20.05 -22.97 -14.64
CA HIS A 255 20.71 -24.27 -14.59
C HIS A 255 20.19 -25.10 -15.76
N ALA A 256 21.09 -25.84 -16.40
CA ALA A 256 20.78 -26.62 -17.59
C ALA A 256 19.55 -27.51 -17.36
N GLN A 257 18.73 -27.72 -18.40
CA GLN A 257 17.77 -28.82 -18.43
C GLN A 257 18.49 -30.09 -17.97
N THR A 258 18.13 -30.59 -16.78
CA THR A 258 18.70 -31.85 -16.26
C THR A 258 18.21 -33.02 -17.11
N SER A 259 17.05 -32.85 -17.76
CA SER A 259 16.49 -33.73 -18.80
C SER A 259 15.45 -32.98 -19.66
N ASP A 260 14.87 -33.64 -20.67
CA ASP A 260 13.75 -33.10 -21.47
C ASP A 260 12.47 -32.83 -20.65
N HIS A 261 12.43 -33.32 -19.39
CA HIS A 261 11.27 -33.29 -18.51
C HIS A 261 11.50 -32.49 -17.22
N GLU A 262 12.73 -32.07 -16.93
CA GLU A 262 13.09 -31.37 -15.69
C GLU A 262 14.03 -30.20 -15.96
N ALA A 263 13.83 -29.10 -15.23
CA ALA A 263 14.72 -27.94 -15.26
C ALA A 263 14.76 -27.25 -13.89
N ALA A 264 15.83 -26.49 -13.64
CA ALA A 264 15.96 -25.66 -12.45
C ALA A 264 16.41 -24.24 -12.85
N LEU A 265 15.84 -23.23 -12.21
CA LEU A 265 16.18 -21.83 -12.44
C LEU A 265 16.52 -21.13 -11.14
N ASP A 266 17.60 -20.35 -11.15
CA ASP A 266 17.99 -19.48 -10.06
C ASP A 266 17.55 -18.04 -10.34
N LEU A 267 16.71 -17.53 -9.44
CA LEU A 267 16.28 -16.15 -9.46
C LEU A 267 17.08 -15.35 -8.45
N ALA A 268 17.57 -14.19 -8.88
CA ALA A 268 18.13 -13.20 -7.98
C ALA A 268 17.12 -12.08 -7.74
N PHE A 269 16.98 -11.73 -6.47
CA PHE A 269 16.12 -10.67 -5.99
C PHE A 269 16.97 -9.65 -5.27
N LEU A 270 16.87 -8.38 -5.68
CA LEU A 270 17.34 -7.28 -4.86
C LEU A 270 16.15 -6.72 -4.09
N ASP A 271 16.06 -7.11 -2.82
CA ASP A 271 15.03 -6.59 -1.92
C ASP A 271 15.56 -5.30 -1.28
N ALA A 272 15.17 -4.18 -1.87
CA ALA A 272 15.49 -2.85 -1.36
C ALA A 272 14.80 -2.58 -0.02
N SER A 273 13.81 -3.39 0.38
CA SER A 273 13.07 -3.23 1.62
C SER A 273 13.39 -4.33 2.64
N ALA A 274 14.43 -5.15 2.40
CA ALA A 274 14.83 -6.28 3.25
C ALA A 274 15.42 -5.81 4.59
N GLY A 275 14.54 -5.37 5.49
CA GLY A 275 14.89 -5.07 6.86
C GLY A 275 13.65 -4.91 7.74
N THR A 276 13.56 -5.72 8.78
CA THR A 276 12.63 -5.52 9.91
C THR A 276 13.20 -4.48 10.89
N THR A 277 14.51 -4.23 10.84
CA THR A 277 15.24 -3.27 11.68
C THR A 277 15.78 -2.11 10.86
N LYS A 278 15.87 -0.92 11.47
CA LYS A 278 16.37 0.33 10.85
C LYS A 278 17.80 0.25 10.27
N SER A 279 18.53 -0.85 10.47
CA SER A 279 19.96 -0.98 10.12
C SER A 279 20.27 -1.97 8.99
N SER A 280 19.29 -2.72 8.46
CA SER A 280 19.55 -3.63 7.34
C SER A 280 19.28 -2.94 6.00
N GLY A 281 20.37 -2.60 5.30
CA GLY A 281 20.32 -2.11 3.92
C GLY A 281 19.78 -3.15 2.94
N PRO A 282 19.68 -2.81 1.64
CA PRO A 282 19.21 -3.73 0.61
C PRO A 282 19.98 -5.05 0.64
N LYS A 283 19.32 -6.14 0.30
CA LYS A 283 19.96 -7.47 0.23
C LYS A 283 19.66 -8.13 -1.11
N ILE A 284 20.70 -8.76 -1.66
CA ILE A 284 20.53 -9.73 -2.74
C ILE A 284 20.13 -11.05 -2.09
N ARG A 285 19.07 -11.67 -2.58
CA ARG A 285 18.58 -12.99 -2.18
C ARG A 285 18.42 -13.85 -3.42
N THR A 286 18.56 -15.15 -3.25
CA THR A 286 18.34 -16.11 -4.33
C THR A 286 17.24 -17.10 -3.95
N LEU A 287 16.48 -17.54 -4.95
CA LEU A 287 15.58 -18.68 -4.83
C LEU A 287 15.76 -19.56 -6.07
N GLU A 288 15.93 -20.86 -5.83
CA GLU A 288 15.90 -21.87 -6.87
C GLU A 288 14.44 -22.32 -7.08
N PHE A 289 14.02 -22.46 -8.33
CA PHE A 289 12.71 -23.00 -8.70
C PHE A 289 12.90 -24.20 -9.62
N HIS A 290 12.24 -25.30 -9.27
CA HIS A 290 12.22 -26.51 -10.09
C HIS A 290 11.02 -26.52 -11.02
N PHE A 291 11.20 -27.17 -12.16
CA PHE A 291 10.21 -27.36 -13.19
C PHE A 291 10.13 -28.84 -13.54
N ALA A 292 8.92 -29.33 -13.73
CA ALA A 292 8.67 -30.69 -14.17
C ALA A 292 7.63 -30.68 -15.29
N LYS A 293 7.77 -31.55 -16.30
CA LYS A 293 6.71 -31.83 -17.25
C LYS A 293 5.75 -32.88 -16.70
N SER A 294 4.45 -32.64 -16.81
CA SER A 294 3.42 -33.64 -16.55
C SER A 294 3.48 -34.78 -17.58
N ALA A 295 2.72 -35.86 -17.34
CA ALA A 295 2.55 -36.94 -18.33
C ALA A 295 1.98 -36.45 -19.67
N GLU A 296 1.31 -35.30 -19.67
CA GLU A 296 0.73 -34.64 -20.86
C GLU A 296 1.72 -33.66 -21.52
N GLY A 297 2.96 -33.58 -21.01
CA GLY A 297 4.00 -32.70 -21.52
C GLY A 297 3.87 -31.23 -21.09
N LEU A 298 2.95 -30.92 -20.17
CA LEU A 298 2.76 -29.55 -19.66
C LEU A 298 3.84 -29.22 -18.64
N TRP A 299 4.57 -28.12 -18.84
CA TRP A 299 5.49 -27.62 -17.81
C TRP A 299 4.72 -27.10 -16.60
N ARG A 300 5.12 -27.56 -15.41
CA ARG A 300 4.70 -27.07 -14.11
C ARG A 300 5.89 -26.46 -13.37
N ILE A 301 5.64 -25.38 -12.63
CA ILE A 301 6.58 -24.82 -11.65
C ILE A 301 6.30 -25.43 -10.27
N ASP A 302 7.33 -26.01 -9.65
CA ASP A 302 7.27 -26.50 -8.29
C ASP A 302 7.79 -25.42 -7.33
N LEU A 303 6.91 -24.97 -6.43
CA LEU A 303 7.23 -23.96 -5.43
C LEU A 303 8.16 -24.58 -4.38
N PRO A 304 9.21 -23.86 -3.95
CA PRO A 304 10.03 -24.28 -2.81
C PRO A 304 9.20 -24.47 -1.54
N GLU A 305 9.62 -25.37 -0.65
CA GLU A 305 8.90 -25.71 0.58
C GLU A 305 8.57 -24.48 1.45
N ALA A 306 9.46 -23.49 1.48
CA ALA A 306 9.28 -22.23 2.20
C ALA A 306 8.03 -21.44 1.80
N PHE A 307 7.46 -21.65 0.60
CA PHE A 307 6.23 -21.00 0.16
C PHE A 307 4.96 -21.57 0.80
N PHE A 308 5.05 -22.77 1.39
CA PHE A 308 3.94 -23.45 2.07
C PHE A 308 3.97 -23.26 3.59
N ALA A 309 5.07 -22.74 4.14
CA ALA A 309 5.18 -22.45 5.56
C ALA A 309 4.31 -21.23 5.94
N ALA A 310 3.66 -21.30 7.10
CA ALA A 310 3.00 -20.15 7.69
C ALA A 310 4.04 -19.03 7.92
N PRO A 311 3.67 -17.75 7.79
CA PRO A 311 4.59 -16.64 8.06
C PRO A 311 5.11 -16.78 9.50
N ALA A 312 6.42 -17.02 9.67
CA ALA A 312 7.00 -17.02 11.00
C ALA A 312 6.90 -15.60 11.59
N ASP A 313 6.30 -15.48 12.77
CA ASP A 313 6.33 -14.24 13.58
C ASP A 313 7.75 -13.94 14.11
N ASP A 314 8.65 -14.92 14.07
CA ASP A 314 10.02 -14.78 14.55
C ASP A 314 10.95 -14.07 13.54
N GLU A 315 11.68 -13.08 14.06
CA GLU A 315 12.68 -12.28 13.34
C GLU A 315 13.93 -13.07 12.93
N ASN A 316 14.06 -14.31 13.39
CA ASN A 316 15.14 -15.23 13.05
C ASN A 316 14.73 -16.10 11.86
N GLY A 317 14.49 -15.45 10.71
CA GLY A 317 14.34 -16.17 9.44
C GLY A 317 15.59 -16.99 9.15
N GLU A 318 15.37 -18.18 8.58
CA GLU A 318 16.36 -19.17 8.15
C GLU A 318 17.73 -18.58 7.78
N GLU A 319 18.81 -19.29 8.15
CA GLU A 319 20.17 -19.05 7.69
C GLU A 319 20.15 -18.70 6.19
N VAL A 320 20.33 -17.41 5.90
CA VAL A 320 20.42 -16.94 4.51
C VAL A 320 21.69 -17.59 3.96
N LYS A 321 21.50 -18.64 3.15
CA LYS A 321 22.62 -19.21 2.40
C LYS A 321 23.34 -18.07 1.69
N PRO A 322 24.68 -17.98 1.81
CA PRO A 322 25.42 -16.95 1.10
C PRO A 322 25.08 -17.06 -0.40
N VAL A 323 24.82 -15.92 -1.02
CA VAL A 323 24.56 -15.86 -2.46
C VAL A 323 25.79 -16.41 -3.18
N GLU A 324 25.59 -17.40 -4.04
CA GLU A 324 26.69 -17.98 -4.80
C GLU A 324 27.37 -16.94 -5.68
N ASP A 325 28.70 -16.99 -5.76
CA ASP A 325 29.50 -16.06 -6.57
C ASP A 325 29.09 -16.11 -8.05
N SER A 326 28.71 -17.29 -8.55
CA SER A 326 28.18 -17.52 -9.90
C SER A 326 26.98 -16.62 -10.22
N VAL A 327 26.04 -16.50 -9.26
CA VAL A 327 24.84 -15.68 -9.37
C VAL A 327 25.19 -14.18 -9.30
N LEU A 328 26.15 -13.81 -8.44
CA LEU A 328 26.62 -12.42 -8.35
C LEU A 328 27.35 -11.98 -9.63
N GLU A 329 28.05 -12.88 -10.31
CA GLU A 329 28.73 -12.61 -11.58
C GLU A 329 27.75 -12.51 -12.76
N SER A 330 26.68 -13.31 -12.77
CA SER A 330 25.67 -13.28 -13.84
C SER A 330 24.66 -12.15 -13.69
N LEU A 331 24.46 -11.63 -12.48
CA LEU A 331 23.45 -10.60 -12.16
C LEU A 331 23.49 -9.37 -13.11
N PRO A 332 24.63 -8.73 -13.42
CA PRO A 332 24.67 -7.60 -14.34
C PRO A 332 24.14 -7.93 -15.74
N LYS A 333 24.44 -9.12 -16.26
CA LYS A 333 23.94 -9.58 -17.57
C LYS A 333 22.43 -9.80 -17.54
N ALA A 334 21.94 -10.41 -16.46
CA ALA A 334 20.52 -10.65 -16.27
C ALA A 334 19.72 -9.34 -16.13
N LEU A 335 20.24 -8.37 -15.36
CA LEU A 335 19.66 -7.03 -15.26
C LEU A 335 19.62 -6.32 -16.60
N ARG A 336 20.69 -6.41 -17.41
CA ARG A 336 20.72 -5.79 -18.75
C ARG A 336 19.67 -6.37 -19.69
N ARG A 337 19.44 -7.70 -19.62
CA ARG A 337 18.40 -8.38 -20.39
C ARG A 337 17.00 -7.93 -19.97
N ASP A 338 16.74 -7.89 -18.67
CA ASP A 338 15.38 -7.65 -18.15
C ASP A 338 15.03 -6.16 -18.01
N TYR A 339 16.05 -5.29 -17.90
CA TYR A 339 15.93 -3.82 -17.78
C TYR A 339 16.93 -3.14 -18.73
N PRO A 340 16.70 -3.20 -20.06
CA PRO A 340 17.61 -2.59 -21.03
C PRO A 340 17.76 -1.08 -20.77
N ALA A 341 18.99 -0.59 -20.92
CA ALA A 341 19.30 0.81 -20.69
C ALA A 341 18.47 1.71 -21.63
N THR A 342 17.94 2.80 -21.08
CA THR A 342 17.20 3.83 -21.82
C THR A 342 18.03 5.11 -21.76
N PRO A 343 18.86 5.38 -22.77
CA PRO A 343 19.69 6.58 -22.80
C PRO A 343 18.86 7.83 -23.12
N PHE A 344 19.33 8.99 -22.65
CA PHE A 344 18.65 10.27 -22.81
C PHE A 344 19.44 11.26 -23.68
N ASP A 345 18.74 12.22 -24.28
CA ASP A 345 19.37 13.23 -25.15
C ASP A 345 20.22 14.23 -24.36
N SER A 346 19.91 14.44 -23.09
CA SER A 346 20.63 15.36 -22.20
C SER A 346 20.83 14.78 -20.79
N ALA A 347 21.89 15.24 -20.11
CA ALA A 347 22.13 14.90 -18.71
C ALA A 347 21.01 15.42 -17.80
N LYS A 348 20.37 16.53 -18.17
CA LYS A 348 19.24 17.10 -17.43
C LYS A 348 17.99 16.22 -17.50
N GLU A 349 17.68 15.65 -18.66
CA GLU A 349 16.58 14.72 -18.82
C GLU A 349 16.82 13.40 -18.05
N ALA A 350 18.06 12.92 -18.05
CA ALA A 350 18.47 11.77 -17.23
C ALA A 350 18.31 12.07 -15.72
N LEU A 351 18.67 13.27 -15.27
CA LEU A 351 18.47 13.73 -13.88
C LEU A 351 16.98 13.78 -13.51
N ASP A 352 16.14 14.36 -14.36
CA ASP A 352 14.71 14.48 -14.09
C ASP A 352 14.05 13.08 -14.05
N THR A 353 14.51 12.14 -14.88
CA THR A 353 14.07 10.75 -14.84
C THR A 353 14.56 10.01 -13.60
N LEU A 354 15.81 10.23 -13.15
CA LEU A 354 16.30 9.73 -11.86
C LEU A 354 15.39 10.18 -10.71
N MET A 355 15.04 11.45 -10.66
CA MET A 355 14.18 11.99 -9.61
C MET A 355 12.77 11.38 -9.63
N LYS A 356 12.21 11.19 -10.82
CA LYS A 356 10.93 10.49 -11.00
C LYS A 356 11.01 9.04 -10.52
N GLY A 357 12.08 8.33 -10.83
CA GLY A 357 12.31 6.94 -10.41
C GLY A 357 12.49 6.81 -8.89
N LEU A 358 13.27 7.69 -8.27
CA LEU A 358 13.49 7.71 -6.82
C LEU A 358 12.20 7.93 -6.03
N ARG A 359 11.28 8.74 -6.57
CA ARG A 359 9.96 9.02 -5.99
C ARG A 359 8.92 7.95 -6.31
N GLY A 360 9.19 7.06 -7.27
CA GLY A 360 8.26 6.03 -7.73
C GLY A 360 8.09 4.88 -6.73
N ASP A 361 7.00 4.13 -6.88
CA ASP A 361 6.63 3.01 -5.99
C ASP A 361 7.55 1.78 -6.13
N SER A 362 8.49 1.76 -7.09
CA SER A 362 9.40 0.63 -7.33
C SER A 362 10.82 1.08 -7.73
N PRO A 363 11.88 0.50 -7.12
CA PRO A 363 13.26 0.77 -7.50
C PRO A 363 13.63 0.17 -8.87
N ALA A 364 12.83 -0.75 -9.42
CA ALA A 364 13.07 -1.34 -10.73
C ALA A 364 13.06 -0.31 -11.87
N ALA A 365 12.28 0.77 -11.71
CA ALA A 365 12.24 1.87 -12.68
C ALA A 365 13.58 2.64 -12.79
N LEU A 366 14.50 2.46 -11.84
CA LEU A 366 15.82 3.07 -11.87
C LEU A 366 16.84 2.27 -12.68
N MET A 367 16.59 0.98 -12.93
CA MET A 367 17.56 0.11 -13.60
C MET A 367 17.86 0.54 -15.05
N PRO A 368 16.88 0.95 -15.87
CA PRO A 368 17.15 1.45 -17.21
C PRO A 368 17.99 2.73 -17.27
N LEU A 369 18.13 3.48 -16.16
CA LEU A 369 18.95 4.69 -16.09
C LEU A 369 20.43 4.38 -15.90
N LEU A 370 20.78 3.18 -15.43
CA LEU A 370 22.14 2.79 -15.10
C LEU A 370 22.86 2.25 -16.33
N ASP A 371 24.12 2.64 -16.51
CA ASP A 371 25.02 1.95 -17.42
C ASP A 371 25.30 0.53 -16.88
N LEU A 372 24.58 -0.44 -17.44
CA LEU A 372 24.72 -1.85 -17.12
C LEU A 372 25.82 -2.54 -17.95
N ASP A 373 26.48 -1.83 -18.88
CA ASP A 373 27.54 -2.35 -19.75
C ASP A 373 28.94 -2.28 -19.10
N GLY A 374 29.09 -1.57 -17.98
CA GLY A 374 30.32 -1.50 -17.21
C GLY A 374 30.74 -2.80 -16.51
N GLU A 375 31.88 -2.74 -15.80
CA GLU A 375 32.42 -3.87 -15.03
C GLU A 375 31.41 -4.39 -13.98
N SER A 376 31.28 -5.72 -13.88
CA SER A 376 30.29 -6.38 -13.02
C SER A 376 30.30 -5.87 -11.57
N ALA A 377 31.49 -5.65 -10.99
CA ALA A 377 31.61 -5.14 -9.62
C ALA A 377 31.07 -3.71 -9.47
N ASN A 378 31.30 -2.85 -10.47
CA ASN A 378 30.79 -1.48 -10.47
C ASN A 378 29.27 -1.48 -10.68
N VAL A 379 28.74 -2.26 -11.63
CA VAL A 379 27.29 -2.40 -11.84
C VAL A 379 26.59 -2.85 -10.56
N ARG A 380 27.09 -3.89 -9.89
CA ARG A 380 26.54 -4.33 -8.59
C ARG A 380 26.56 -3.22 -7.56
N LEU A 381 27.66 -2.48 -7.44
CA LEU A 381 27.76 -1.35 -6.51
C LEU A 381 26.74 -0.25 -6.82
N GLY A 382 26.56 0.13 -8.09
CA GLY A 382 25.61 1.14 -8.50
C GLY A 382 24.16 0.72 -8.24
N VAL A 383 23.81 -0.51 -8.59
CA VAL A 383 22.51 -1.12 -8.31
C VAL A 383 22.20 -1.10 -6.81
N MET A 384 23.14 -1.52 -5.96
CA MET A 384 22.98 -1.49 -4.50
C MET A 384 22.80 -0.07 -3.97
N ARG A 385 23.58 0.91 -4.46
CA ARG A 385 23.47 2.32 -4.03
C ARG A 385 22.15 2.97 -4.46
N LEU A 386 21.65 2.64 -5.66
CA LEU A 386 20.32 3.07 -6.11
C LEU A 386 19.23 2.48 -5.22
N ALA A 387 19.30 1.17 -4.94
CA ALA A 387 18.34 0.51 -4.06
C ALA A 387 18.38 1.08 -2.63
N THR A 388 19.57 1.37 -2.08
CA THR A 388 19.71 2.00 -0.76
C THR A 388 19.09 3.38 -0.77
N THR A 389 19.35 4.18 -1.81
CA THR A 389 18.77 5.52 -1.89
C THR A 389 17.26 5.48 -2.03
N TRP A 390 16.73 4.60 -2.87
CA TRP A 390 15.29 4.40 -2.95
C TRP A 390 14.72 3.94 -1.59
N GLN A 391 15.36 2.99 -0.90
CA GLN A 391 14.93 2.53 0.42
C GLN A 391 14.84 3.70 1.43
N ASP A 392 15.87 4.55 1.52
CA ASP A 392 15.93 5.66 2.47
C ASP A 392 14.80 6.70 2.27
N LEU A 393 14.33 6.85 1.02
CA LEU A 393 13.22 7.74 0.68
C LEU A 393 11.85 7.15 1.04
N HIS A 394 11.74 5.82 1.08
CA HIS A 394 10.46 5.11 1.26
C HIS A 394 10.28 4.51 2.66
N GLN A 395 11.28 4.60 3.54
CA GLN A 395 11.20 4.15 4.94
C GLN A 395 10.33 5.07 5.84
N SER A 396 10.02 4.62 7.06
CA SER A 396 9.15 5.34 8.00
C SER A 396 9.69 6.71 8.48
N GLU A 397 10.99 6.94 8.34
CA GLU A 397 11.67 8.23 8.58
C GLU A 397 11.97 8.99 7.28
N ALA A 398 11.32 8.59 6.18
CA ALA A 398 11.46 9.04 4.79
C ALA A 398 12.23 10.35 4.62
N ARG A 399 13.37 10.23 3.96
CA ARG A 399 14.17 11.38 3.53
C ARG A 399 13.55 12.01 2.28
N THR A 400 13.91 13.24 2.01
CA THR A 400 13.48 14.00 0.84
C THR A 400 14.74 14.50 0.12
N PRO A 401 14.90 14.21 -1.19
CA PRO A 401 16.05 14.68 -1.95
C PRO A 401 15.89 16.16 -2.31
N LEU A 402 16.83 16.98 -1.89
CA LEU A 402 16.95 18.40 -2.24
C LEU A 402 18.14 18.60 -3.18
N LEU A 403 17.89 19.01 -4.41
CA LEU A 403 18.95 19.29 -5.38
C LEU A 403 19.72 20.54 -4.93
N LEU A 404 21.02 20.39 -4.64
CA LEU A 404 21.90 21.49 -4.26
C LEU A 404 22.66 22.06 -5.46
N ALA A 405 23.10 21.18 -6.37
CA ALA A 405 23.85 21.59 -7.55
C ALA A 405 23.71 20.56 -8.67
N PHE A 406 23.79 21.04 -9.91
CA PHE A 406 23.95 20.23 -11.10
C PHE A 406 25.05 20.84 -11.96
N HIS A 407 26.02 20.04 -12.37
CA HIS A 407 27.14 20.50 -13.17
C HIS A 407 27.38 19.54 -14.33
N GLU A 408 27.39 20.07 -15.54
CA GLU A 408 27.64 19.34 -16.78
C GLU A 408 28.91 19.93 -17.42
N LEU A 409 29.82 19.04 -17.83
CA LEU A 409 31.06 19.40 -18.51
C LEU A 409 31.36 18.33 -19.56
N GLY A 410 31.29 18.70 -20.84
CA GLY A 410 31.56 17.79 -21.96
C GLY A 410 30.69 16.53 -21.92
N ALA A 411 31.32 15.35 -21.90
CA ALA A 411 30.66 14.05 -21.82
C ALA A 411 30.38 13.56 -20.38
N GLY A 412 30.48 14.43 -19.37
CA GLY A 412 30.21 14.09 -17.98
C GLY A 412 29.26 15.08 -17.30
N ALA A 413 28.51 14.60 -16.31
CA ALA A 413 27.75 15.46 -15.42
C ALA A 413 27.65 14.87 -14.00
N VAL A 414 27.31 15.72 -13.03
CA VAL A 414 27.05 15.33 -11.64
C VAL A 414 25.87 16.11 -11.08
N ALA A 415 25.03 15.43 -10.31
CA ALA A 415 24.01 16.03 -9.47
C ALA A 415 24.31 15.79 -7.99
N ALA A 416 24.26 16.86 -7.20
CA ALA A 416 24.49 16.83 -5.76
C ALA A 416 23.17 17.05 -5.02
N PHE A 417 22.82 16.11 -4.14
CA PHE A 417 21.59 16.14 -3.36
C PHE A 417 21.88 16.12 -1.86
N GLN A 418 21.16 16.93 -1.10
CA GLN A 418 20.97 16.72 0.32
C GLN A 418 19.77 15.80 0.54
N MET A 419 19.96 14.68 1.24
CA MET A 419 18.88 13.79 1.66
C MET A 419 18.31 14.27 3.00
N PHE A 420 17.45 15.27 2.93
CA PHE A 420 16.87 15.94 4.09
C PHE A 420 15.89 15.06 4.86
N SER A 421 15.97 15.09 6.20
CA SER A 421 15.00 14.46 7.09
C SER A 421 14.38 15.53 8.01
N ALA A 422 13.05 15.59 8.08
CA ALA A 422 12.37 16.47 9.02
C ALA A 422 12.70 16.15 10.50
N LYS A 423 13.12 14.91 10.79
CA LYS A 423 13.49 14.46 12.14
C LYS A 423 14.93 14.82 12.50
N GLU A 424 15.83 14.76 11.52
CA GLU A 424 17.27 15.08 11.64
C GLU A 424 17.58 16.31 10.79
N ALA A 425 16.87 17.41 11.06
CA ALA A 425 16.86 18.59 10.20
C ALA A 425 18.20 19.34 10.14
N ASP A 426 19.11 19.07 11.07
CA ASP A 426 20.46 19.66 11.18
C ASP A 426 21.56 18.76 10.58
N ARG A 427 21.21 17.56 10.13
CA ARG A 427 22.17 16.58 9.63
C ARG A 427 22.38 16.73 8.11
N SER A 428 23.62 16.97 7.71
CA SER A 428 24.03 16.85 6.31
C SER A 428 24.09 15.37 5.89
N ASP A 429 23.48 15.04 4.76
CA ASP A 429 23.59 13.75 4.06
C ASP A 429 23.67 14.02 2.56
N LEU A 430 24.90 14.30 2.10
CA LEU A 430 25.20 14.61 0.72
C LEU A 430 25.30 13.31 -0.10
N ARG A 431 24.53 13.22 -1.19
CA ARG A 431 24.64 12.15 -2.19
C ARG A 431 24.88 12.70 -3.57
N LEU A 432 25.74 12.01 -4.30
CA LEU A 432 26.19 12.41 -5.63
C LEU A 432 25.77 11.36 -6.65
N PHE A 433 25.23 11.81 -7.77
CA PHE A 433 24.89 10.97 -8.92
C PHE A 433 25.67 11.46 -10.12
N TYR A 434 26.46 10.56 -10.70
CA TYR A 434 27.32 10.86 -11.85
C TYR A 434 26.69 10.32 -13.12
N PHE A 435 26.78 11.10 -14.18
CA PHE A 435 26.24 10.78 -15.50
C PHE A 435 27.36 10.83 -16.53
N SER A 436 27.31 9.91 -17.49
CA SER A 436 28.23 9.88 -18.63
C SER A 436 27.46 9.85 -19.94
N LYS A 437 27.96 10.59 -20.93
CA LYS A 437 27.45 10.55 -22.30
C LYS A 437 28.14 9.43 -23.08
N LEU A 438 27.38 8.39 -23.39
CA LEU A 438 27.78 7.33 -24.32
C LEU A 438 27.34 7.70 -25.75
N GLU A 439 27.74 6.89 -26.74
CA GLU A 439 27.27 7.06 -28.13
C GLU A 439 25.74 6.99 -28.24
N SER A 440 25.12 6.15 -27.40
CA SER A 440 23.67 5.96 -27.35
C SER A 440 22.93 7.07 -26.60
N GLY A 441 23.63 7.91 -25.84
CA GLY A 441 23.09 9.03 -25.05
C GLY A 441 23.56 9.03 -23.60
N TRP A 442 22.87 9.78 -22.74
CA TRP A 442 23.22 9.97 -21.33
C TRP A 442 22.64 8.89 -20.43
N LEU A 443 23.48 8.35 -19.53
CA LEU A 443 23.11 7.38 -18.49
C LEU A 443 23.83 7.72 -17.18
N LEU A 444 23.37 7.13 -16.07
CA LEU A 444 24.12 7.08 -14.81
C LEU A 444 25.32 6.16 -14.96
N THR A 445 26.46 6.53 -14.36
CA THR A 445 27.64 5.67 -14.39
C THR A 445 27.39 4.37 -13.63
N SER A 446 27.94 3.26 -14.12
CA SER A 446 27.70 1.89 -13.60
C SER A 446 27.83 1.74 -12.08
N GLY A 447 28.75 2.45 -11.43
CA GLY A 447 28.96 2.43 -9.97
C GLY A 447 28.40 3.63 -9.19
N LEU A 448 27.67 4.54 -9.85
CA LEU A 448 27.34 5.88 -9.33
C LEU A 448 28.57 6.63 -8.81
N ARG A 449 29.68 6.48 -9.53
CA ARG A 449 30.95 7.16 -9.27
C ARG A 449 31.74 7.28 -10.58
N PRO A 450 32.70 8.21 -10.67
CA PRO A 450 33.71 8.18 -11.73
C PRO A 450 34.46 6.85 -11.74
N ALA A 451 34.85 6.39 -12.94
CA ALA A 451 35.82 5.29 -13.07
C ALA A 451 37.17 5.66 -12.41
N ASP A 452 37.99 4.66 -12.13
CA ASP A 452 39.35 4.87 -11.61
C ASP A 452 40.38 4.15 -12.50
N PRO A 453 41.25 4.89 -13.23
CA PRO A 453 41.33 6.35 -13.30
C PRO A 453 40.14 6.97 -14.07
N ALA A 454 39.72 8.18 -13.65
CA ALA A 454 38.62 8.88 -14.30
C ALA A 454 39.09 9.51 -15.63
N PRO A 455 38.39 9.28 -16.76
CA PRO A 455 38.68 9.97 -18.01
C PRO A 455 38.31 11.45 -17.90
N GLU A 456 38.92 12.31 -18.72
CA GLU A 456 38.37 13.65 -18.96
C GLU A 456 37.04 13.52 -19.71
N PRO A 457 35.99 14.30 -19.38
CA PRO A 457 35.92 15.41 -18.41
C PRO A 457 35.55 15.00 -16.97
N MET A 458 35.33 13.71 -16.71
CA MET A 458 34.87 13.22 -15.40
C MET A 458 35.89 13.48 -14.28
N ARG A 459 37.18 13.52 -14.60
CA ARG A 459 38.24 13.94 -13.66
C ARG A 459 38.05 15.38 -13.19
N ALA A 460 37.87 16.34 -14.12
CA ALA A 460 37.60 17.73 -13.77
C ALA A 460 36.30 17.90 -12.96
N ILE A 461 35.26 17.12 -13.26
CA ILE A 461 34.03 17.09 -12.45
C ILE A 461 34.31 16.60 -11.03
N LYS A 462 35.11 15.54 -10.86
CA LYS A 462 35.50 15.02 -9.55
C LYS A 462 36.26 16.07 -8.74
N ASP A 463 37.18 16.81 -9.37
CA ASP A 463 37.93 17.88 -8.72
C ASP A 463 36.99 19.02 -8.28
N TRP A 464 36.09 19.46 -9.17
CA TRP A 464 35.05 20.45 -8.84
C TRP A 464 34.16 19.99 -7.68
N VAL A 465 33.74 18.73 -7.65
CA VAL A 465 32.98 18.15 -6.54
C VAL A 465 33.77 18.20 -5.24
N ASN A 466 35.05 17.82 -5.26
CA ASN A 466 35.90 17.81 -4.05
C ASN A 466 36.05 19.22 -3.47
N GLU A 467 36.16 20.24 -4.32
CA GLU A 467 36.22 21.64 -3.92
C GLU A 467 34.91 22.13 -3.30
N ARG A 468 33.75 21.73 -3.85
CA ARG A 468 32.43 22.25 -3.46
C ARG A 468 31.73 21.46 -2.36
N SER A 469 32.02 20.16 -2.20
CA SER A 469 31.34 19.30 -1.23
C SER A 469 31.38 19.79 0.23
N PRO A 470 32.49 20.38 0.72
CA PRO A 470 32.53 20.99 2.05
C PRO A 470 31.57 22.17 2.21
N GLU A 471 31.45 23.02 1.18
CA GLU A 471 30.52 24.15 1.15
C GLU A 471 29.07 23.66 1.19
N TRP A 472 28.74 22.69 0.34
CA TRP A 472 27.40 22.10 0.31
C TRP A 472 27.04 21.49 1.66
N SER A 473 27.91 20.68 2.25
CA SER A 473 27.62 20.02 3.53
C SER A 473 27.40 21.01 4.68
N LYS A 474 28.08 22.16 4.66
CA LYS A 474 27.98 23.19 5.69
C LYS A 474 26.79 24.14 5.48
N ASN A 475 26.47 24.48 4.24
CA ASN A 475 25.52 25.54 3.88
C ASN A 475 24.30 25.04 3.11
N TRP A 476 24.00 23.73 3.13
CA TRP A 476 22.94 23.15 2.31
C TRP A 476 21.56 23.78 2.56
N GLU A 477 21.25 24.22 3.78
CA GLU A 477 19.95 24.85 4.09
C GLU A 477 19.74 26.12 3.25
N SER A 478 20.76 26.98 3.18
CA SER A 478 20.75 28.21 2.40
C SER A 478 20.67 27.91 0.89
N LEU A 479 21.44 26.92 0.43
CA LEU A 479 21.43 26.50 -0.98
C LEU A 479 20.07 25.94 -1.40
N ALA A 480 19.47 25.10 -0.55
CA ALA A 480 18.14 24.57 -0.79
C ALA A 480 17.11 25.71 -0.86
N LEU A 481 17.17 26.66 0.06
CA LEU A 481 16.23 27.79 0.15
C LEU A 481 16.51 28.93 -0.83
N SER A 482 17.47 28.78 -1.76
CA SER A 482 17.83 29.83 -2.73
C SER A 482 16.65 30.38 -3.55
N ASN A 483 15.62 29.57 -3.81
CA ASN A 483 14.39 29.95 -4.52
C ASN A 483 13.20 30.26 -3.58
N SER A 484 13.43 30.36 -2.28
CA SER A 484 12.43 30.78 -1.28
C SER A 484 12.85 32.14 -0.73
N PRO A 485 12.21 33.25 -1.11
CA PRO A 485 12.61 34.58 -0.65
C PRO A 485 12.53 34.69 0.88
N GLU A 486 13.56 35.31 1.47
CA GLU A 486 13.60 35.68 2.89
C GLU A 486 12.86 37.02 3.10
N LEU A 487 11.93 37.04 4.04
CA LEU A 487 11.09 38.20 4.34
C LEU A 487 11.49 38.78 5.70
N ALA A 488 11.99 40.02 5.72
CA ALA A 488 12.30 40.73 6.96
C ALA A 488 11.05 41.13 7.77
N ALA A 489 9.91 41.28 7.09
CA ALA A 489 8.61 41.57 7.67
C ALA A 489 7.49 41.08 6.73
N ILE A 490 6.26 41.05 7.22
CA ILE A 490 5.09 40.80 6.37
C ILE A 490 4.92 41.98 5.42
N PRO A 491 4.88 41.75 4.08
CA PRO A 491 4.73 42.83 3.11
C PRO A 491 3.48 43.67 3.39
N ALA A 492 3.65 44.99 3.42
CA ALA A 492 2.53 45.92 3.47
C ALA A 492 1.92 46.05 2.06
N GLY A 493 0.60 46.14 1.97
CA GLY A 493 -0.11 46.31 0.70
C GLY A 493 -1.22 45.28 0.48
N GLU A 494 -1.69 45.19 -0.76
CA GLU A 494 -2.77 44.28 -1.11
C GLU A 494 -2.34 42.81 -1.03
N PRO A 495 -3.21 41.94 -0.48
CA PRO A 495 -2.95 40.51 -0.42
C PRO A 495 -3.07 39.90 -1.83
N PRO A 496 -2.46 38.72 -2.06
CA PRO A 496 -2.64 37.98 -3.31
C PRO A 496 -4.12 37.90 -3.73
N SER A 497 -4.38 37.94 -5.05
CA SER A 497 -5.73 37.70 -5.56
C SER A 497 -6.17 36.26 -5.23
N GLU A 498 -7.48 36.00 -5.18
CA GLU A 498 -7.97 34.63 -4.92
C GLU A 498 -7.51 33.65 -6.01
N ALA A 499 -7.46 34.11 -7.26
CA ALA A 499 -7.00 33.31 -8.40
C ALA A 499 -5.52 32.93 -8.25
N ASP A 500 -4.66 33.89 -7.89
CA ASP A 500 -3.23 33.62 -7.75
C ASP A 500 -2.91 32.80 -6.49
N ALA A 501 -3.66 33.01 -5.41
CA ALA A 501 -3.56 32.22 -4.19
C ALA A 501 -3.94 30.76 -4.45
N LYS A 502 -5.04 30.54 -5.18
CA LYS A 502 -5.46 29.21 -5.62
C LYS A 502 -4.39 28.55 -6.48
N ALA A 503 -3.91 29.24 -7.52
CA ALA A 503 -2.91 28.70 -8.44
C ALA A 503 -1.58 28.37 -7.73
N THR A 504 -1.16 29.20 -6.77
CA THR A 504 0.04 28.94 -5.97
C THR A 504 -0.15 27.74 -5.04
N PHE A 505 -1.30 27.63 -4.36
CA PHE A 505 -1.60 26.49 -3.52
C PHE A 505 -1.75 25.19 -4.30
N GLU A 506 -2.39 25.20 -5.47
CA GLU A 506 -2.54 24.01 -6.32
C GLU A 506 -1.19 23.51 -6.83
N ARG A 507 -0.29 24.41 -7.25
CA ARG A 507 1.09 24.05 -7.63
C ARG A 507 1.87 23.47 -6.46
N TRP A 508 1.82 24.12 -5.30
CA TRP A 508 2.48 23.63 -4.09
C TRP A 508 1.94 22.26 -3.67
N SER A 509 0.61 22.09 -3.59
CA SER A 509 -0.04 20.84 -3.22
C SER A 509 0.26 19.71 -4.21
N ALA A 510 0.30 20.01 -5.52
CA ALA A 510 0.72 19.04 -6.53
C ALA A 510 2.18 18.60 -6.33
N ALA A 511 3.08 19.55 -6.02
CA ALA A 511 4.48 19.25 -5.73
C ALA A 511 4.63 18.37 -4.47
N ILE A 512 3.93 18.71 -3.38
CA ILE A 512 3.87 17.90 -2.15
C ILE A 512 3.40 16.47 -2.44
N LYS A 513 2.31 16.32 -3.20
CA LYS A 513 1.77 15.02 -3.59
C LYS A 513 2.75 14.19 -4.42
N GLN A 514 3.52 14.84 -5.27
CA GLN A 514 4.54 14.19 -6.12
C GLN A 514 5.84 13.92 -5.37
N GLY A 515 6.01 14.38 -4.12
CA GLY A 515 7.27 14.31 -3.40
C GLY A 515 8.34 15.26 -3.96
N ASP A 516 7.93 16.32 -4.65
CA ASP A 516 8.84 17.31 -5.24
C ASP A 516 9.10 18.50 -4.32
N ALA A 517 10.10 18.33 -3.45
CA ALA A 517 10.45 19.35 -2.48
C ALA A 517 11.02 20.63 -3.11
N THR A 518 11.81 20.54 -4.17
CA THR A 518 12.35 21.72 -4.86
C THR A 518 11.21 22.54 -5.47
N ALA A 519 10.26 21.89 -6.16
CA ALA A 519 9.10 22.58 -6.71
C ALA A 519 8.17 23.14 -5.62
N ALA A 520 8.00 22.42 -4.50
CA ALA A 520 7.22 22.92 -3.37
C ALA A 520 7.89 24.16 -2.74
N MET A 521 9.22 24.13 -2.55
CA MET A 521 9.97 25.25 -1.98
C MET A 521 9.92 26.51 -2.83
N ALA A 522 9.92 26.38 -4.16
CA ALA A 522 9.75 27.51 -5.08
C ALA A 522 8.39 28.23 -4.92
N CYS A 523 7.40 27.57 -4.29
CA CYS A 523 6.10 28.17 -3.96
C CYS A 523 6.06 28.80 -2.55
N THR A 524 7.16 28.75 -1.79
CA THR A 524 7.23 29.20 -0.40
C THR A 524 8.10 30.45 -0.20
N ALA A 525 7.89 31.14 0.91
CA ALA A 525 8.78 32.16 1.45
C ALA A 525 9.01 31.86 2.93
N HIS A 526 10.07 32.42 3.52
CA HIS A 526 10.37 32.27 4.95
C HIS A 526 10.64 33.61 5.61
N LEU A 527 10.31 33.74 6.88
CA LEU A 527 10.57 34.96 7.65
C LEU A 527 12.01 34.96 8.17
N LYS A 528 12.60 36.15 8.23
CA LYS A 528 13.91 36.41 8.83
C LYS A 528 13.81 36.37 10.35
N VAL A 529 13.67 35.17 10.89
CA VAL A 529 13.51 34.91 12.32
C VAL A 529 14.45 33.83 12.79
N ASP A 530 14.71 33.79 14.10
CA ASP A 530 15.48 32.69 14.68
C ASP A 530 14.87 31.34 14.29
N ARG A 531 15.68 30.53 13.60
CA ARG A 531 15.35 29.23 13.02
C ARG A 531 14.19 29.22 12.00
N GLY A 532 13.94 30.32 11.29
CA GLY A 532 12.94 30.39 10.20
C GLY A 532 13.17 29.32 9.11
N PRO A 533 14.33 29.36 8.42
CA PRO A 533 14.77 28.34 7.45
C PRO A 533 14.55 26.89 7.92
N ALA A 534 15.07 26.54 9.09
CA ALA A 534 14.95 25.19 9.65
C ALA A 534 13.49 24.79 9.94
N ARG A 535 12.64 25.73 10.35
CA ARG A 535 11.20 25.48 10.57
C ARG A 535 10.46 25.27 9.27
N LEU A 536 10.72 26.09 8.25
CA LEU A 536 10.15 25.91 6.91
C LEU A 536 10.49 24.51 6.38
N LEU A 537 11.78 24.15 6.38
CA LEU A 537 12.24 22.83 5.93
C LEU A 537 11.59 21.70 6.72
N ARG A 538 11.54 21.80 8.05
CA ARG A 538 10.89 20.80 8.91
C ARG A 538 9.40 20.63 8.60
N ASN A 539 8.65 21.73 8.53
CA ASN A 539 7.21 21.69 8.29
C ASN A 539 6.90 21.14 6.88
N LEU A 540 7.66 21.60 5.87
CA LEU A 540 7.59 21.07 4.51
C LEU A 540 7.89 19.57 4.48
N GLY A 541 8.90 19.12 5.22
CA GLY A 541 9.23 17.70 5.34
C GLY A 541 8.08 16.88 5.95
N TYR A 542 7.38 17.41 6.95
CA TYR A 542 6.19 16.73 7.48
C TYR A 542 5.03 16.67 6.48
N GLU A 543 4.82 17.72 5.68
CA GLU A 543 3.81 17.71 4.60
C GLU A 543 4.14 16.66 3.53
N LEU A 544 5.40 16.59 3.10
CA LEU A 544 5.87 15.58 2.14
C LEU A 544 5.70 14.15 2.66
N ILE A 545 6.16 13.89 3.89
CA ILE A 545 6.03 12.57 4.53
C ILE A 545 4.54 12.20 4.69
N GLY A 546 3.71 13.15 5.10
CA GLY A 546 2.27 12.96 5.28
C GLY A 546 1.58 12.60 3.96
N ALA A 547 1.87 13.33 2.89
CA ALA A 547 1.30 13.09 1.57
C ALA A 547 1.76 11.75 0.96
N GLN A 548 3.05 11.42 1.07
CA GLN A 548 3.60 10.17 0.55
C GLN A 548 3.01 8.93 1.26
N LYS A 549 2.88 8.96 2.59
CA LYS A 549 2.36 7.82 3.36
C LYS A 549 0.86 7.62 3.21
N SER A 550 0.10 8.70 3.27
CA SER A 550 -1.36 8.61 3.28
C SER A 550 -1.95 8.53 1.88
N LYS A 551 -1.18 8.93 0.84
CA LYS A 551 -1.66 9.20 -0.52
C LYS A 551 -2.85 10.18 -0.56
N LEU A 552 -3.11 10.89 0.54
CA LEU A 552 -4.15 11.90 0.65
C LEU A 552 -3.64 13.23 0.10
N SER A 553 -4.53 13.99 -0.51
CA SER A 553 -4.24 15.34 -1.02
C SER A 553 -5.03 16.36 -0.23
N ALA A 554 -4.45 17.55 -0.06
CA ALA A 554 -5.16 18.67 0.53
C ALA A 554 -6.32 19.08 -0.39
N THR A 555 -7.52 19.20 0.17
CA THR A 555 -8.72 19.69 -0.52
C THR A 555 -8.96 21.14 -0.10
N LEU A 556 -9.12 22.04 -1.08
CA LEU A 556 -9.46 23.44 -0.84
C LEU A 556 -10.87 23.55 -0.23
N LEU A 557 -10.99 24.18 0.94
CA LEU A 557 -12.28 24.51 1.57
C LEU A 557 -12.70 25.95 1.31
N GLY A 558 -11.73 26.86 1.17
CA GLY A 558 -11.99 28.26 0.88
C GLY A 558 -10.72 29.10 0.87
N ILE A 559 -10.84 30.31 0.31
CA ILE A 559 -9.79 31.31 0.29
C ILE A 559 -10.30 32.52 1.05
N ILE A 560 -9.47 33.06 1.95
CA ILE A 560 -9.85 34.14 2.87
C ILE A 560 -8.84 35.27 2.70
N ARG A 561 -9.32 36.47 2.33
CA ARG A 561 -8.49 37.66 2.14
C ARG A 561 -8.84 38.71 3.18
N LYS A 562 -7.84 39.21 3.91
CA LYS A 562 -8.01 40.30 4.87
C LYS A 562 -6.67 41.01 5.14
N GLY A 563 -6.68 42.34 5.13
CA GLY A 563 -5.45 43.14 5.27
C GLY A 563 -4.40 42.72 4.24
N SER A 564 -3.15 42.52 4.66
CA SER A 564 -2.06 42.04 3.80
C SER A 564 -2.03 40.52 3.59
N TRP A 565 -2.99 39.78 4.15
CA TRP A 565 -3.03 38.33 4.09
C TRP A 565 -4.04 37.81 3.07
N CYS A 566 -3.62 36.79 2.34
CA CYS A 566 -4.50 35.79 1.78
C CYS A 566 -4.22 34.45 2.48
N ALA A 567 -5.21 33.63 2.77
CA ALA A 567 -4.98 32.30 3.30
C ALA A 567 -5.88 31.26 2.64
N VAL A 568 -5.32 30.08 2.44
CA VAL A 568 -6.05 28.91 1.96
C VAL A 568 -6.43 28.04 3.14
N SER A 569 -7.74 27.87 3.34
CA SER A 569 -8.31 26.89 4.26
C SER A 569 -8.38 25.54 3.53
N ALA A 570 -7.78 24.49 4.10
CA ALA A 570 -7.76 23.18 3.47
C ALA A 570 -8.15 22.04 4.43
N ARG A 571 -8.46 20.87 3.86
CA ARG A 571 -8.61 19.59 4.55
C ARG A 571 -7.63 18.58 4.00
N ILE A 572 -6.94 17.84 4.86
CA ILE A 572 -6.22 16.61 4.52
C ILE A 572 -7.01 15.43 5.07
N GLY A 573 -7.45 14.51 4.20
CA GLY A 573 -8.35 13.41 4.57
C GLY A 573 -9.68 13.45 3.82
N LYS A 574 -10.48 12.41 4.01
CA LYS A 574 -11.82 12.33 3.44
C LYS A 574 -12.79 13.21 4.23
N ALA A 575 -13.77 13.78 3.53
CA ALA A 575 -14.88 14.48 4.18
C ALA A 575 -15.57 13.55 5.18
N GLY A 576 -15.91 14.05 6.36
CA GLY A 576 -16.56 13.21 7.39
C GLY A 576 -15.64 12.23 8.12
N ASP A 577 -14.33 12.18 7.82
CA ASP A 577 -13.39 11.31 8.53
C ASP A 577 -12.93 11.96 9.85
N ALA A 578 -13.04 11.21 10.95
CA ALA A 578 -12.60 11.66 12.27
C ALA A 578 -11.09 11.93 12.34
N THR A 579 -10.30 11.34 11.44
CA THR A 579 -8.85 11.53 11.36
C THR A 579 -8.43 12.69 10.44
N ALA A 580 -9.38 13.34 9.75
CA ALA A 580 -9.09 14.47 8.88
C ALA A 580 -8.47 15.63 9.66
N THR A 581 -7.50 16.30 9.04
CA THR A 581 -6.86 17.50 9.60
C THR A 581 -7.17 18.72 8.75
N TYR A 582 -7.20 19.87 9.40
CA TYR A 582 -7.62 21.13 8.79
C TYR A 582 -6.50 22.18 8.95
N PRO A 583 -5.48 22.16 8.07
CA PRO A 583 -4.44 23.18 8.05
C PRO A 583 -4.92 24.48 7.39
N LEU A 584 -4.33 25.60 7.82
CA LEU A 584 -4.41 26.90 7.18
C LEU A 584 -3.06 27.22 6.54
N TYR A 585 -3.06 27.62 5.27
CA TYR A 585 -1.86 28.01 4.54
C TYR A 585 -1.88 29.51 4.25
N PRO A 586 -1.16 30.34 5.02
CA PRO A 586 -1.07 31.78 4.76
C PRO A 586 -0.19 32.07 3.54
N LEU A 587 -0.58 33.08 2.76
CA LEU A 587 0.12 33.57 1.58
C LEU A 587 0.31 35.08 1.64
N VAL A 588 1.43 35.51 1.08
CA VAL A 588 1.81 36.92 0.92
C VAL A 588 2.31 37.15 -0.50
N ASN A 589 2.23 38.41 -0.97
CA ASN A 589 2.85 38.81 -2.23
C ASN A 589 4.35 39.03 -2.02
N THR A 590 5.18 38.51 -2.93
CA THR A 590 6.62 38.85 -3.03
C THR A 590 6.90 39.45 -4.41
N PRO A 591 8.09 40.05 -4.65
CA PRO A 591 8.47 40.54 -5.97
C PRO A 591 8.40 39.47 -7.08
N GLU A 592 8.50 38.20 -6.71
CA GLU A 592 8.45 37.05 -7.62
C GLU A 592 7.05 36.39 -7.66
N GLY A 593 6.04 37.09 -7.16
CA GLY A 593 4.64 36.64 -7.07
C GLY A 593 4.26 36.05 -5.70
N PRO A 594 3.03 35.52 -5.56
CA PRO A 594 2.57 34.99 -4.29
C PRO A 594 3.39 33.82 -3.79
N ARG A 595 3.58 33.74 -2.46
CA ARG A 595 4.29 32.65 -1.78
C ARG A 595 3.57 32.22 -0.51
N ILE A 596 3.64 30.93 -0.20
CA ILE A 596 3.10 30.32 1.03
C ILE A 596 4.12 30.45 2.16
N LEU A 597 3.66 30.85 3.35
CA LEU A 597 4.47 30.84 4.57
C LEU A 597 4.24 29.54 5.36
N ALA A 598 4.80 28.43 4.88
CA ALA A 598 4.56 27.10 5.46
C ALA A 598 5.15 26.90 6.88
N GLU A 599 5.98 27.84 7.34
CA GLU A 599 6.43 27.91 8.73
C GLU A 599 5.33 28.38 9.71
N ILE A 600 4.24 28.96 9.20
CA ILE A 600 3.02 29.31 9.95
C ILE A 600 2.05 28.13 9.93
N ASP A 601 2.33 27.12 10.76
CA ASP A 601 1.66 25.81 10.80
C ASP A 601 0.36 25.79 11.64
N LEU A 602 -0.65 26.56 11.24
CA LEU A 602 -1.90 26.70 12.00
C LEU A 602 -2.92 25.63 11.61
N PHE A 603 -3.52 24.97 12.62
CA PHE A 603 -4.55 23.94 12.42
C PHE A 603 -5.83 24.24 13.19
N ALA A 604 -7.01 23.95 12.63
CA ALA A 604 -8.29 24.02 13.35
C ALA A 604 -8.63 22.77 14.21
N ASN A 605 -7.69 21.82 14.35
CA ASN A 605 -7.91 20.58 15.10
C ASN A 605 -7.96 20.85 16.61
N GLY A 606 -9.10 20.56 17.26
CA GLY A 606 -9.39 20.89 18.66
C GLY A 606 -8.74 19.96 19.69
N THR A 607 -7.47 19.60 19.48
CA THR A 607 -6.70 18.84 20.48
C THR A 607 -5.82 19.80 21.27
N ARG A 608 -5.66 19.53 22.58
CA ARG A 608 -4.83 20.35 23.47
C ARG A 608 -3.40 20.55 22.97
N THR A 609 -2.85 19.54 22.30
CA THR A 609 -1.52 19.62 21.66
C THR A 609 -1.49 20.61 20.51
N ARG A 610 -2.52 20.63 19.65
CA ARG A 610 -2.59 21.58 18.52
C ARG A 610 -2.84 23.00 18.99
N ASP A 611 -3.67 23.20 20.03
CA ASP A 611 -3.85 24.51 20.64
C ASP A 611 -2.53 25.08 21.17
N TYR A 612 -1.74 24.26 21.88
CA TYR A 612 -0.40 24.65 22.35
C TYR A 612 0.55 25.04 21.20
N LEU A 613 0.56 24.26 20.12
CA LEU A 613 1.39 24.54 18.94
C LEU A 613 0.97 25.81 18.21
N ASN A 614 -0.34 26.06 18.10
CA ASN A 614 -0.89 27.28 17.51
C ASN A 614 -0.51 28.52 18.35
N GLU A 615 -0.62 28.44 19.68
CA GLU A 615 -0.18 29.54 20.57
C GLU A 615 1.31 29.84 20.43
N ALA A 616 2.15 28.81 20.27
CA ALA A 616 3.56 29.01 20.00
C ALA A 616 3.83 29.73 18.66
N ILE A 617 2.98 29.54 17.65
CA ILE A 617 3.05 30.27 16.37
C ILE A 617 2.67 31.74 16.59
N TRP A 618 1.58 32.01 17.31
CA TRP A 618 1.15 33.37 17.60
C TRP A 618 2.18 34.17 18.40
N GLY A 619 2.79 33.55 19.40
CA GLY A 619 3.87 34.17 20.18
C GLY A 619 5.04 34.64 19.30
N ARG A 620 5.39 33.86 18.26
CA ARG A 620 6.45 34.22 17.31
C ARG A 620 6.05 35.34 16.36
N LEU A 621 4.84 35.29 15.83
CA LEU A 621 4.32 36.36 14.96
C LEU A 621 4.27 37.71 15.71
N ASN A 622 3.98 37.70 17.00
CA ASN A 622 4.04 38.91 17.82
C ASN A 622 5.48 39.41 18.03
N ALA A 623 6.45 38.49 18.21
CA ALA A 623 7.84 38.83 18.46
C ALA A 623 8.54 39.52 17.27
N ILE A 624 8.06 39.32 16.04
CA ILE A 624 8.59 39.98 14.83
C ILE A 624 7.99 41.36 14.55
N GLY A 625 7.25 41.93 15.50
CA GLY A 625 6.62 43.25 15.35
C GLY A 625 5.45 43.26 14.37
N ALA A 626 4.90 42.11 13.99
CA ALA A 626 3.77 42.00 13.08
C ALA A 626 2.42 42.25 13.78
N GLY A 627 2.31 43.22 14.71
CA GLY A 627 1.14 43.37 15.59
C GLY A 627 -0.20 43.43 14.85
N GLU A 628 -0.33 44.34 13.89
CA GLU A 628 -1.55 44.49 13.07
C GLU A 628 -1.77 43.31 12.12
N ALA A 629 -0.70 42.81 11.48
CA ALA A 629 -0.76 41.66 10.60
C ALA A 629 -1.12 40.36 11.35
N SER A 630 -0.66 40.19 12.60
CA SER A 630 -0.96 39.06 13.49
C SER A 630 -2.42 39.10 13.93
N ALA A 631 -2.94 40.28 14.30
CA ALA A 631 -4.36 40.45 14.61
C ALA A 631 -5.25 40.10 13.40
N THR A 632 -4.89 40.57 12.21
CA THR A 632 -5.60 40.25 10.97
C THR A 632 -5.58 38.75 10.66
N LEU A 633 -4.43 38.07 10.85
CA LEU A 633 -4.32 36.63 10.61
C LEU A 633 -5.14 35.81 11.63
N ARG A 634 -5.30 36.28 12.88
CA ARG A 634 -6.20 35.63 13.86
C ARG A 634 -7.65 35.65 13.39
N GLU A 635 -8.11 36.75 12.82
CA GLU A 635 -9.47 36.85 12.29
C GLU A 635 -9.68 35.90 11.09
N ILE A 636 -8.66 35.77 10.23
CA ILE A 636 -8.66 34.76 9.15
C ILE A 636 -8.71 33.34 9.73
N TYR A 637 -7.94 33.07 10.77
CA TYR A 637 -7.91 31.78 11.44
C TYR A 637 -9.27 31.42 12.07
N ASP A 638 -10.01 32.38 12.62
CA ASP A 638 -11.37 32.15 13.12
C ASP A 638 -12.36 31.79 12.01
N VAL A 639 -12.25 32.40 10.82
CA VAL A 639 -13.03 32.00 9.64
C VAL A 639 -12.65 30.58 9.20
N HIS A 640 -11.36 30.26 9.17
CA HIS A 640 -10.88 28.91 8.86
C HIS A 640 -11.44 27.85 9.84
N ARG A 641 -11.47 28.14 11.15
CA ARG A 641 -12.07 27.24 12.15
C ARG A 641 -13.56 26.99 11.88
N LYS A 642 -14.31 28.01 11.47
CA LYS A 642 -15.72 27.84 11.09
C LYS A 642 -15.88 26.94 9.87
N ASN A 643 -15.04 27.12 8.85
CA ASN A 643 -15.02 26.25 7.65
C ASN A 643 -14.70 24.79 8.02
N ALA A 644 -13.74 24.58 8.91
CA ALA A 644 -13.38 23.24 9.39
C ALA A 644 -14.51 22.57 10.20
N ILE A 645 -15.23 23.33 11.03
CA ILE A 645 -16.39 22.79 11.78
C ILE A 645 -17.52 22.39 10.81
N ALA A 646 -17.79 23.19 9.78
CA ALA A 646 -18.84 22.92 8.81
C ALA A 646 -18.59 21.64 7.97
N ASP A 647 -17.33 21.24 7.80
CA ASP A 647 -16.94 20.07 7.01
C ASP A 647 -16.80 18.77 7.84
N ARG A 648 -16.80 18.88 9.18
CA ARG A 648 -16.72 17.71 10.08
C ARG A 648 -18.02 16.88 10.06
N PRO A 649 -17.94 15.57 10.30
CA PRO A 649 -19.13 14.74 10.46
C PRO A 649 -19.95 15.23 11.66
N PRO A 650 -21.30 15.15 11.62
CA PRO A 650 -22.12 15.47 12.76
C PRO A 650 -21.71 14.57 13.93
N THR A 651 -21.45 15.17 15.09
CA THR A 651 -21.09 14.43 16.30
C THR A 651 -22.27 13.53 16.67
N PRO A 652 -22.08 12.21 16.89
CA PRO A 652 -23.15 11.38 17.43
C PRO A 652 -23.59 11.99 18.76
N ALA A 653 -24.90 12.23 18.89
CA ALA A 653 -25.47 12.74 20.13
C ALA A 653 -25.14 11.75 21.27
N PRO A 654 -24.83 12.26 22.47
CA PRO A 654 -24.48 11.43 23.62
C PRO A 654 -25.58 10.44 24.00
#